data_AF-A0A1A0R913-F1
#
_entry.id   AF-A0A1A0R913-F1
#
_cell.length_a   1.000
_cell.length_b   1.000
_cell.length_c   1.000
_cell.angle_alpha   90.00
_cell.angle_beta   90.00
_cell.angle_gamma   90.00
#
_symmetry.space_group_name_H-M   'P 1'
#
loop_
_entity.id
_entity.type
_entity.pdbx_description
1 polymer ?
#
loop_
_entity_poly.entity_id
_entity_poly.type
_entity_poly.pdbx_seq_one_letter_code
_entity_poly.pdbx_strand_id
1 'polypeptide(L)'
;MEHYERVRLTNPDKVLYPATGTTKAEVFDYYLSIAEVMLPHVAGRPVTRKRWPNGVAAASFFEKQLASSAPSWLERGSIAHRSGTTTYPIINTREGLAWIAQQAALEVHVPQWRFSADGSQGPATRIVFDLDPGEGVTMPQLCEVAQAVRELMGDIGLTTYPLTSGSKGLHLYVPLAEPISSRGASVLAKRVAQQLEQSMPTLVTATMTRSVRTQKIFLDWSQNNGAKTTIAPYSLRGREHPTVAAPRTWDEIGDPDLRHLRFDEVLQRVSDGGDLLAGLDEDAPPVDKLTTYRSMRDAGKTPEPVPRDVPATGNNDRFVIQEHHARRLHYDLRLERDGVLVSWAVPKNLPETTAVNHLAVHTEDHPIEYLTFHGSIPKGEYGAGNMVIWDTGTYEAEKFRVSDDPEARNGEVIFTLNGNRIDGRYALIQTEGKNWLAHRMKDQKSAIPEPKDFAPMLATEGSVAKLKAGQWAFEGKWDGYRLLVDADHGRLQLRSRRGRDVTGEYPQLEALAADLADHHVVLDGEVVALDDSGVPSFGEMQNRARSTRVEFWAFDVLWLDGRSLLRAKYSDRRKVLEALAAGGGLIVPEPLPGDGPEAMEHARENRFEGVVAKERDSTYQPGRRSASWIKDKIWNTQEAVIGGWRQGEGGRTSGIGALLLGVPGPDGLQFAGRVGTGFTEKELAKLKKMLAPLHTEESPFDKPLPKLDAKGVTFVRPELVGEVRYSERTSDHRLRQPSWRGLRPDKTPDEVVWE
;
A
#
# COMPACT_ATOMS: atom_id res chain seq x y z
N MET A 1 -20.09 -4.96 2.69
CA MET A 1 -19.81 -4.68 1.26
C MET A 1 -20.72 -5.61 0.44
N GLU A 2 -21.57 -5.10 -0.46
CA GLU A 2 -22.45 -5.98 -1.28
C GLU A 2 -21.73 -6.65 -2.46
N HIS A 3 -20.58 -6.11 -2.85
CA HIS A 3 -19.75 -6.56 -3.97
C HIS A 3 -18.27 -6.38 -3.65
N TYR A 4 -17.43 -7.33 -4.09
CA TYR A 4 -15.99 -7.21 -4.18
C TYR A 4 -15.57 -7.53 -5.62
N GLU A 5 -15.06 -6.53 -6.34
CA GLU A 5 -14.77 -6.63 -7.78
C GLU A 5 -15.93 -7.23 -8.59
N ARG A 6 -15.75 -8.37 -9.26
CA ARG A 6 -16.79 -9.06 -10.05
C ARG A 6 -17.62 -10.03 -9.21
N VAL A 7 -17.30 -10.22 -7.93
CA VAL A 7 -18.03 -11.14 -7.02
C VAL A 7 -19.10 -10.38 -6.23
N ARG A 8 -20.36 -10.77 -6.45
CA ARG A 8 -21.50 -10.31 -5.65
C ARG A 8 -21.69 -11.19 -4.42
N LEU A 9 -21.74 -10.59 -3.23
CA LEU A 9 -22.13 -11.30 -2.01
C LEU A 9 -23.66 -11.39 -1.94
N THR A 10 -24.19 -12.60 -1.76
CA THR A 10 -25.64 -12.82 -1.60
C THR A 10 -25.96 -13.52 -0.29
N ASN A 11 -27.07 -13.15 0.34
CA ASN A 11 -27.47 -13.60 1.68
C ASN A 11 -26.39 -13.32 2.74
N PRO A 12 -25.92 -12.06 2.87
CA PRO A 12 -24.84 -11.72 3.80
C PRO A 12 -25.15 -12.11 5.24
N ASP A 13 -26.40 -11.92 5.69
CA ASP A 13 -26.85 -12.19 7.06
C ASP A 13 -27.11 -13.69 7.34
N LYS A 14 -26.90 -14.57 6.34
CA LYS A 14 -27.09 -16.01 6.56
C LYS A 14 -26.06 -16.52 7.56
N VAL A 15 -26.52 -17.02 8.69
CA VAL A 15 -25.67 -17.66 9.70
C VAL A 15 -25.14 -18.99 9.17
N LEU A 16 -23.81 -19.11 9.07
CA LEU A 16 -23.12 -20.33 8.67
C LEU A 16 -22.62 -21.14 9.86
N TYR A 17 -22.30 -20.49 11.00
CA TYR A 17 -21.93 -21.14 12.26
C TYR A 17 -22.92 -20.73 13.36
N PRO A 18 -23.96 -21.55 13.65
CA PRO A 18 -24.97 -21.21 14.63
C PRO A 18 -24.42 -20.98 16.05
N ALA A 19 -23.42 -21.76 16.48
CA ALA A 19 -22.85 -21.69 17.83
C ALA A 19 -22.19 -20.34 18.14
N THR A 20 -21.69 -19.63 17.12
CA THR A 20 -21.03 -18.32 17.26
C THR A 20 -21.83 -17.18 16.63
N GLY A 21 -22.96 -17.47 15.98
CA GLY A 21 -23.70 -16.49 15.18
C GLY A 21 -22.98 -16.05 13.91
N THR A 22 -21.87 -16.69 13.51
CA THR A 22 -21.03 -16.21 12.40
C THR A 22 -21.77 -16.31 11.08
N THR A 23 -21.89 -15.17 10.42
CA THR A 23 -22.61 -14.94 9.18
C THR A 23 -21.75 -15.23 7.96
N LYS A 24 -22.41 -15.33 6.80
CA LYS A 24 -21.73 -15.46 5.51
C LYS A 24 -20.92 -14.22 5.16
N ALA A 25 -21.37 -13.03 5.56
CA ALA A 25 -20.61 -11.79 5.40
C ALA A 25 -19.26 -11.86 6.14
N GLU A 26 -19.25 -12.31 7.40
CA GLU A 26 -18.00 -12.46 8.16
C GLU A 26 -17.05 -13.50 7.56
N VAL A 27 -17.59 -14.62 7.05
CA VAL A 27 -16.79 -15.62 6.30
C VAL A 27 -16.21 -15.01 5.01
N PHE A 28 -16.97 -14.16 4.33
CA PHE A 28 -16.52 -13.44 3.14
C PHE A 28 -15.40 -12.45 3.47
N ASP A 29 -15.59 -11.66 4.51
CA ASP A 29 -14.59 -10.70 4.99
C ASP A 29 -13.32 -11.40 5.49
N TYR A 30 -13.44 -12.58 6.12
CA TYR A 30 -12.30 -13.41 6.49
C TYR A 30 -11.45 -13.79 5.27
N TYR A 31 -12.06 -14.39 4.26
CA TYR A 31 -11.35 -14.84 3.06
C TYR A 31 -10.73 -13.66 2.28
N LEU A 32 -11.37 -12.49 2.31
CA LEU A 32 -10.77 -11.28 1.78
C LEU A 32 -9.59 -10.79 2.61
N SER A 33 -9.67 -10.83 3.93
CA SER A 33 -8.64 -10.28 4.82
C SER A 33 -7.42 -11.19 4.90
N ILE A 34 -7.62 -12.51 4.82
CA ILE A 34 -6.54 -13.50 4.87
C ILE A 34 -5.89 -13.76 3.51
N ALA A 35 -6.40 -13.16 2.44
CA ALA A 35 -6.02 -13.50 1.07
C ALA A 35 -4.52 -13.40 0.81
N GLU A 36 -3.87 -12.35 1.32
CA GLU A 36 -2.45 -12.10 1.10
C GLU A 36 -1.58 -13.28 1.56
N VAL A 37 -1.87 -13.84 2.73
CA VAL A 37 -1.11 -14.97 3.31
C VAL A 37 -1.66 -16.34 2.89
N MET A 38 -2.93 -16.43 2.48
CA MET A 38 -3.51 -17.70 2.02
C MET A 38 -3.14 -18.04 0.58
N LEU A 39 -3.05 -17.03 -0.30
CA LEU A 39 -2.88 -17.23 -1.74
C LEU A 39 -1.61 -18.02 -2.13
N PRO A 40 -0.41 -17.77 -1.55
CA PRO A 40 0.79 -18.55 -1.87
C PRO A 40 0.59 -20.07 -1.71
N HIS A 41 -0.24 -20.48 -0.74
CA HIS A 41 -0.47 -21.88 -0.41
C HIS A 41 -1.56 -22.58 -1.23
N VAL A 42 -2.37 -21.82 -1.97
CA VAL A 42 -3.46 -22.34 -2.82
C VAL A 42 -3.26 -22.09 -4.31
N ALA A 43 -2.48 -21.07 -4.67
CA ALA A 43 -2.28 -20.66 -6.05
C ALA A 43 -1.61 -21.75 -6.89
N GLY A 44 -2.06 -21.85 -8.15
CA GLY A 44 -1.64 -22.87 -9.12
C GLY A 44 -2.12 -24.28 -8.80
N ARG A 45 -2.87 -24.50 -7.71
CA ARG A 45 -3.34 -25.84 -7.29
C ARG A 45 -4.82 -26.05 -7.67
N PRO A 46 -5.24 -27.26 -8.08
CA PRO A 46 -6.66 -27.56 -8.29
C PRO A 46 -7.41 -27.53 -6.96
N VAL A 47 -8.30 -26.56 -6.80
CA VAL A 47 -9.04 -26.38 -5.55
C VAL A 47 -10.28 -27.28 -5.51
N THR A 48 -10.33 -28.17 -4.53
CA THR A 48 -11.54 -28.90 -4.13
C THR A 48 -12.26 -28.14 -3.04
N ARG A 49 -13.55 -27.84 -3.26
CA ARG A 49 -14.36 -27.04 -2.34
C ARG A 49 -15.23 -27.97 -1.51
N LYS A 50 -15.31 -27.78 -0.20
CA LYS A 50 -16.38 -28.37 0.61
C LYS A 50 -17.32 -27.28 1.09
N ARG A 51 -18.60 -27.45 0.77
CA ARG A 51 -19.59 -26.39 0.85
C ARG A 51 -20.65 -26.68 1.90
N TRP A 52 -21.03 -25.62 2.61
CA TRP A 52 -22.16 -25.60 3.56
C TRP A 52 -23.10 -24.44 3.23
N PRO A 53 -23.88 -24.53 2.13
CA PRO A 53 -24.76 -23.43 1.69
C PRO A 53 -25.79 -22.99 2.73
N ASN A 54 -26.12 -23.87 3.68
CA ASN A 54 -27.09 -23.66 4.75
C ASN A 54 -26.47 -23.76 6.16
N GLY A 55 -25.16 -23.56 6.26
CA GLY A 55 -24.42 -23.60 7.52
C GLY A 55 -24.02 -25.00 8.00
N VAL A 56 -23.17 -25.05 9.02
CA VAL A 56 -22.48 -26.25 9.51
C VAL A 56 -23.40 -27.29 10.17
N ALA A 57 -24.60 -26.88 10.59
CA ALA A 57 -25.62 -27.79 11.11
C ALA A 57 -26.37 -28.57 10.00
N ALA A 58 -26.24 -28.16 8.74
CA ALA A 58 -26.84 -28.83 7.59
C ALA A 58 -25.83 -29.71 6.84
N ALA A 59 -26.34 -30.51 5.89
CA ALA A 59 -25.51 -31.36 5.05
C ALA A 59 -24.48 -30.55 4.24
N SER A 60 -23.27 -31.11 4.12
CA SER A 60 -22.20 -30.58 3.27
C SER A 60 -21.92 -31.52 2.11
N PHE A 61 -21.25 -30.99 1.09
CA PHE A 61 -20.79 -31.78 -0.04
C PHE A 61 -19.43 -31.29 -0.53
N PHE A 62 -18.63 -32.23 -1.03
CA PHE A 62 -17.39 -31.95 -1.74
C PHE A 62 -17.68 -31.71 -3.21
N GLU A 63 -17.05 -30.68 -3.78
CA GLU A 63 -17.24 -30.27 -5.15
C GLU A 63 -15.88 -30.08 -5.82
N LYS A 64 -15.46 -31.10 -6.57
CA LYS A 64 -14.26 -31.07 -7.41
C LYS A 64 -14.56 -30.38 -8.73
N GLN A 65 -15.55 -30.92 -9.44
CA GLN A 65 -15.99 -30.42 -10.73
C GLN A 65 -16.55 -29.00 -10.60
N LEU A 66 -16.04 -28.11 -11.41
CA LEU A 66 -16.57 -26.77 -11.55
C LEU A 66 -17.93 -26.81 -12.27
N ALA A 67 -18.93 -26.15 -11.71
CA ALA A 67 -20.24 -26.03 -12.33
C ALA A 67 -20.17 -25.25 -13.65
N SER A 68 -21.03 -25.57 -14.62
CA SER A 68 -21.13 -24.85 -15.88
C SER A 68 -21.49 -23.36 -15.70
N SER A 69 -22.15 -23.02 -14.59
CA SER A 69 -22.49 -21.65 -14.20
C SER A 69 -21.36 -20.91 -13.47
N ALA A 70 -20.19 -21.53 -13.27
CA ALA A 70 -19.06 -20.85 -12.65
C ALA A 70 -18.57 -19.70 -13.55
N PRO A 71 -18.20 -18.53 -12.98
CA PRO A 71 -17.85 -17.36 -13.77
C PRO A 71 -16.73 -17.63 -14.78
N SER A 72 -16.82 -17.05 -15.98
CA SER A 72 -15.85 -17.21 -17.06
C SER A 72 -14.44 -16.72 -16.70
N TRP A 73 -14.36 -15.68 -15.88
CA TRP A 73 -13.12 -15.07 -15.41
C TRP A 73 -12.34 -15.94 -14.41
N LEU A 74 -12.97 -16.95 -13.82
CA LEU A 74 -12.29 -17.84 -12.87
C LEU A 74 -11.40 -18.81 -13.64
N GLU A 75 -10.12 -18.80 -13.33
CA GLU A 75 -9.15 -19.71 -13.94
C GLU A 75 -9.47 -21.17 -13.64
N ARG A 76 -9.15 -22.07 -14.59
CA ARG A 76 -9.55 -23.46 -14.56
C ARG A 76 -8.42 -24.36 -15.01
N GLY A 77 -8.18 -25.43 -14.25
CA GLY A 77 -7.29 -26.52 -14.63
C GLY A 77 -8.08 -27.80 -14.82
N SER A 78 -7.75 -28.61 -15.82
CA SER A 78 -8.46 -29.87 -16.09
C SER A 78 -7.55 -31.06 -15.93
N ILE A 79 -8.05 -32.10 -15.26
CA ILE A 79 -7.34 -33.36 -15.07
C ILE A 79 -8.14 -34.46 -15.75
N ALA A 80 -7.51 -35.16 -16.69
CA ALA A 80 -8.07 -36.34 -17.31
C ALA A 80 -7.96 -37.54 -16.35
N HIS A 81 -9.10 -38.14 -16.03
CA HIS A 81 -9.19 -39.40 -15.29
C HIS A 81 -9.75 -40.50 -16.20
N ARG A 82 -9.59 -41.77 -15.79
CA ARG A 82 -10.15 -42.91 -16.54
C ARG A 82 -11.66 -42.83 -16.76
N SER A 83 -12.38 -42.17 -15.85
CA SER A 83 -13.84 -42.00 -15.88
C SER A 83 -14.30 -40.70 -16.54
N GLY A 84 -13.39 -39.88 -17.07
CA GLY A 84 -13.69 -38.57 -17.66
C GLY A 84 -12.76 -37.47 -17.16
N THR A 85 -12.95 -36.25 -17.68
CA THR A 85 -12.16 -35.08 -17.30
C THR A 85 -12.85 -34.33 -16.16
N THR A 86 -12.09 -33.97 -15.12
CA THR A 86 -12.57 -33.08 -14.06
C THR A 86 -11.92 -31.72 -14.20
N THR A 87 -12.72 -30.66 -14.25
CA THR A 87 -12.27 -29.27 -14.30
C THR A 87 -12.38 -28.65 -12.92
N TYR A 88 -11.26 -28.14 -12.40
CA TYR A 88 -11.13 -27.53 -11.09
C TYR A 88 -10.99 -26.01 -11.23
N PRO A 89 -11.49 -25.21 -10.28
CA PRO A 89 -11.10 -23.82 -10.16
C PRO A 89 -9.64 -23.71 -9.69
N ILE A 90 -8.91 -22.75 -10.23
CA ILE A 90 -7.59 -22.33 -9.75
C ILE A 90 -7.77 -20.97 -9.07
N ILE A 91 -7.38 -20.89 -7.80
CA ILE A 91 -7.60 -19.70 -6.98
C ILE A 91 -6.28 -18.96 -6.81
N ASN A 92 -6.01 -18.05 -7.75
CA ASN A 92 -4.77 -17.25 -7.80
C ASN A 92 -4.96 -15.80 -7.34
N THR A 93 -6.20 -15.38 -7.04
CA THR A 93 -6.53 -14.00 -6.72
C THR A 93 -7.42 -13.88 -5.50
N ARG A 94 -7.37 -12.72 -4.85
CA ARG A 94 -8.28 -12.35 -3.75
C ARG A 94 -9.74 -12.41 -4.18
N GLU A 95 -10.02 -12.07 -5.43
CA GLU A 95 -11.34 -12.23 -6.05
C GLU A 95 -11.78 -13.70 -6.16
N GLY A 96 -10.86 -14.62 -6.47
CA GLY A 96 -11.12 -16.05 -6.44
C GLY A 96 -11.50 -16.54 -5.03
N LEU A 97 -10.82 -16.07 -3.99
CA LEU A 97 -11.18 -16.37 -2.59
C LEU A 97 -12.53 -15.75 -2.19
N ALA A 98 -12.85 -14.56 -2.68
CA ALA A 98 -14.17 -13.96 -2.51
C ALA A 98 -15.26 -14.87 -3.11
N TRP A 99 -15.01 -15.46 -4.28
CA TRP A 99 -15.94 -16.41 -4.89
C TRP A 99 -16.09 -17.70 -4.07
N ILE A 100 -14.99 -18.25 -3.53
CA ILE A 100 -15.02 -19.38 -2.58
C ILE A 100 -15.97 -19.08 -1.42
N ALA A 101 -15.81 -17.93 -0.77
CA ALA A 101 -16.64 -17.52 0.35
C ALA A 101 -18.12 -17.30 -0.05
N GLN A 102 -18.35 -16.66 -1.20
CA GLN A 102 -19.69 -16.45 -1.75
C GLN A 102 -20.42 -17.77 -2.04
N GLN A 103 -19.70 -18.84 -2.38
CA GLN A 103 -20.28 -20.17 -2.55
C GLN A 103 -20.56 -20.92 -1.23
N ALA A 104 -20.26 -20.30 -0.08
CA ALA A 104 -20.22 -20.92 1.24
C ALA A 104 -19.33 -22.17 1.26
N ALA A 105 -18.23 -22.13 0.49
CA ALA A 105 -17.16 -23.13 0.57
C ALA A 105 -16.31 -22.81 1.79
N LEU A 106 -16.64 -23.44 2.93
CA LEU A 106 -15.92 -23.21 4.18
C LEU A 106 -14.55 -23.88 4.15
N GLU A 107 -14.42 -25.05 3.52
CA GLU A 107 -13.11 -25.72 3.42
C GLU A 107 -12.58 -25.68 1.98
N VAL A 108 -11.35 -25.19 1.85
CA VAL A 108 -10.53 -25.19 0.64
C VAL A 108 -9.49 -26.29 0.78
N HIS A 109 -9.54 -27.27 -0.14
CA HIS A 109 -8.62 -28.40 -0.15
C HIS A 109 -7.77 -28.37 -1.42
N VAL A 110 -6.46 -28.56 -1.27
CA VAL A 110 -5.49 -28.54 -2.38
C VAL A 110 -4.54 -29.73 -2.31
N PRO A 111 -4.02 -30.22 -3.44
CA PRO A 111 -2.94 -31.20 -3.44
C PRO A 111 -1.58 -30.55 -3.13
N GLN A 112 -0.53 -31.37 -3.01
CA GLN A 112 0.83 -30.90 -2.74
C GLN A 112 1.63 -30.51 -4.00
N TRP A 113 1.01 -30.59 -5.18
CA TRP A 113 1.57 -30.17 -6.47
C TRP A 113 0.81 -28.95 -7.06
N ARG A 114 1.42 -28.25 -8.02
CA ARG A 114 0.83 -27.16 -8.82
C ARG A 114 0.71 -27.60 -10.30
N PHE A 115 -0.24 -27.04 -11.05
CA PHE A 115 -0.25 -27.21 -12.50
C PHE A 115 1.05 -26.70 -13.11
N SER A 116 1.58 -27.44 -14.07
CA SER A 116 2.67 -27.01 -14.94
C SER A 116 2.16 -25.98 -15.95
N ALA A 117 3.07 -25.23 -16.57
CA ALA A 117 2.71 -24.22 -17.58
C ALA A 117 1.95 -24.79 -18.79
N ASP A 118 2.13 -26.08 -19.10
CA ASP A 118 1.39 -26.79 -20.15
C ASP A 118 -0.01 -27.27 -19.73
N GLY A 119 -0.46 -26.93 -18.52
CA GLY A 119 -1.74 -27.35 -17.94
C GLY A 119 -1.75 -28.79 -17.43
N SER A 120 -0.61 -29.49 -17.43
CA SER A 120 -0.49 -30.83 -16.88
C SER A 120 -0.26 -30.82 -15.36
N GLN A 121 -0.44 -31.99 -14.72
CA GLN A 121 -0.10 -32.15 -13.31
C GLN A 121 1.42 -32.05 -13.11
N GLY A 122 1.87 -31.03 -12.37
CA GLY A 122 3.27 -30.83 -12.03
C GLY A 122 3.78 -31.72 -10.88
N PRO A 123 5.07 -31.60 -10.52
CA PRO A 123 5.65 -32.26 -9.36
C PRO A 123 5.09 -31.69 -8.04
N ALA A 124 5.23 -32.47 -6.97
CA ALA A 124 4.96 -32.01 -5.60
C ALA A 124 6.03 -30.99 -5.18
N THR A 125 5.58 -29.82 -4.75
CA THR A 125 6.45 -28.72 -4.28
C THR A 125 6.61 -28.72 -2.76
N ARG A 126 5.81 -29.53 -2.07
CA ARG A 126 5.86 -29.70 -0.61
C ARG A 126 5.42 -31.11 -0.21
N ILE A 127 5.72 -31.49 1.02
CA ILE A 127 5.25 -32.70 1.69
C ILE A 127 4.37 -32.29 2.87
N VAL A 128 3.31 -33.05 3.13
CA VAL A 128 2.49 -32.89 4.33
C VAL A 128 2.52 -34.17 5.17
N PHE A 129 2.75 -34.02 6.48
CA PHE A 129 2.53 -35.05 7.47
C PHE A 129 1.25 -34.71 8.23
N ASP A 130 0.23 -35.54 8.03
CA ASP A 130 -1.09 -35.37 8.65
C ASP A 130 -1.21 -36.28 9.87
N LEU A 131 -1.23 -35.67 11.05
CA LEU A 131 -1.28 -36.36 12.33
C LEU A 131 -2.74 -36.49 12.76
N ASP A 132 -3.35 -37.62 12.43
CA ASP A 132 -4.74 -37.92 12.74
C ASP A 132 -4.86 -38.65 14.09
N PRO A 133 -5.45 -38.03 15.13
CA PRO A 133 -5.60 -38.69 16.42
C PRO A 133 -6.67 -39.79 16.35
N GLY A 134 -6.30 -40.99 16.80
CA GLY A 134 -7.24 -42.04 17.15
C GLY A 134 -8.04 -41.71 18.41
N GLU A 135 -8.99 -42.58 18.74
CA GLU A 135 -9.81 -42.40 19.95
C GLU A 135 -8.94 -42.41 21.21
N GLY A 136 -9.12 -41.37 22.04
CA GLY A 136 -8.42 -41.17 23.32
C GLY A 136 -7.02 -40.55 23.23
N VAL A 137 -6.53 -40.21 22.03
CA VAL A 137 -5.30 -39.42 21.86
C VAL A 137 -5.54 -37.95 22.23
N THR A 138 -4.60 -37.36 22.96
CA THR A 138 -4.64 -35.95 23.40
C THR A 138 -3.82 -35.02 22.51
N MET A 139 -4.04 -33.70 22.61
CA MET A 139 -3.24 -32.71 21.88
C MET A 139 -1.74 -32.74 22.27
N PRO A 140 -1.35 -32.85 23.55
CA PRO A 140 0.05 -33.01 23.92
C PRO A 140 0.74 -34.21 23.26
N GLN A 141 0.05 -35.34 23.10
CA GLN A 141 0.59 -36.50 22.38
C GLN A 141 0.78 -36.22 20.88
N LEU A 142 -0.12 -35.45 20.26
CA LEU A 142 0.06 -34.97 18.88
C LEU A 142 1.30 -34.07 18.75
N CYS A 143 1.50 -33.18 19.72
CA CYS A 143 2.66 -32.29 19.76
C CYS A 143 3.98 -33.06 19.93
N GLU A 144 3.99 -34.10 20.77
CA GLU A 144 5.15 -34.99 20.94
C GLU A 144 5.55 -35.64 19.60
N VAL A 145 4.59 -36.21 18.88
CA VAL A 145 4.84 -36.79 17.54
C VAL A 145 5.23 -35.70 16.53
N ALA A 146 4.67 -34.50 16.63
CA ALA A 146 5.04 -33.40 15.75
C ALA A 146 6.49 -32.93 15.94
N GLN A 147 6.98 -32.90 17.18
CA GLN A 147 8.38 -32.62 17.48
C GLN A 147 9.29 -33.72 16.93
N ALA A 148 8.91 -34.99 17.06
CA ALA A 148 9.66 -36.10 16.46
C ALA A 148 9.74 -36.01 14.92
N VAL A 149 8.65 -35.59 14.24
CA VAL A 149 8.69 -35.32 12.80
C VAL A 149 9.65 -34.16 12.48
N ARG A 150 9.60 -33.06 13.26
CA ARG A 150 10.50 -31.92 13.08
C ARG A 150 11.97 -32.32 13.17
N GLU A 151 12.32 -33.11 14.17
CA GLU A 151 13.70 -33.60 14.38
C GLU A 151 14.17 -34.43 13.18
N LEU A 152 13.37 -35.41 12.75
CA LEU A 152 13.70 -36.24 11.59
C LEU A 152 13.88 -35.43 10.30
N MET A 153 13.09 -34.39 10.09
CA MET A 153 13.23 -33.50 8.93
C MET A 153 14.43 -32.57 9.07
N GLY A 154 14.69 -32.06 10.28
CA GLY A 154 15.85 -31.25 10.59
C GLY A 154 17.18 -31.98 10.36
N ASP A 155 17.26 -33.27 10.73
CA ASP A 155 18.44 -34.12 10.52
C ASP A 155 18.82 -34.28 9.04
N ILE A 156 17.84 -34.14 8.14
CA ILE A 156 18.04 -34.18 6.68
C ILE A 156 18.05 -32.79 6.03
N GLY A 157 18.13 -31.72 6.84
CA GLY A 157 18.25 -30.34 6.37
C GLY A 157 16.95 -29.73 5.85
N LEU A 158 15.78 -30.28 6.20
CA LEU A 158 14.48 -29.80 5.77
C LEU A 158 13.74 -29.04 6.88
N THR A 159 13.25 -27.85 6.55
CA THR A 159 12.44 -27.03 7.45
C THR A 159 11.02 -27.57 7.54
N THR A 160 10.44 -27.60 8.75
CA THR A 160 9.06 -28.04 8.97
C THR A 160 8.21 -26.92 9.56
N TYR A 161 7.02 -26.73 8.99
CA TYR A 161 6.06 -25.69 9.36
C TYR A 161 4.79 -26.33 9.96
N PRO A 162 4.47 -26.08 11.24
CA PRO A 162 3.34 -26.73 11.90
C PRO A 162 2.06 -25.89 11.83
N LEU A 163 0.93 -26.58 11.65
CA LEU A 163 -0.41 -26.02 11.69
C LEU A 163 -1.27 -26.88 12.62
N THR A 164 -2.13 -26.23 13.41
CA THR A 164 -3.29 -26.97 13.90
C THR A 164 -4.27 -27.17 12.76
N SER A 165 -4.86 -28.37 12.61
CA SER A 165 -5.75 -28.67 11.48
C SER A 165 -7.06 -27.86 11.50
N GLY A 166 -7.37 -27.18 12.62
CA GLY A 166 -8.68 -26.58 12.91
C GLY A 166 -9.77 -27.62 13.21
N SER A 167 -9.41 -28.90 13.40
CA SER A 167 -10.37 -29.97 13.65
C SER A 167 -9.99 -30.86 14.83
N LYS A 168 -9.07 -31.80 14.62
CA LYS A 168 -8.67 -32.77 15.66
C LYS A 168 -7.15 -32.96 15.69
N GLY A 169 -6.53 -33.00 14.52
CA GLY A 169 -5.11 -33.27 14.34
C GLY A 169 -4.24 -32.04 14.08
N LEU A 170 -3.00 -32.31 13.68
CA LEU A 170 -2.00 -31.33 13.24
C LEU A 170 -1.57 -31.64 11.80
N HIS A 171 -1.20 -30.61 11.05
CA HIS A 171 -0.50 -30.76 9.77
C HIS A 171 0.89 -30.18 9.86
N LEU A 172 1.88 -30.91 9.38
CA LEU A 172 3.26 -30.46 9.31
C LEU A 172 3.67 -30.42 7.84
N TYR A 173 3.98 -29.23 7.35
CA TYR A 173 4.37 -29.02 5.97
C TYR A 173 5.87 -28.86 5.83
N VAL A 174 6.44 -29.43 4.78
CA VAL A 174 7.87 -29.38 4.46
C VAL A 174 8.02 -28.91 3.00
N PRO A 175 8.61 -27.73 2.74
CA PRO A 175 8.86 -27.29 1.38
C PRO A 175 9.93 -28.16 0.71
N LEU A 176 9.87 -28.28 -0.61
CA LEU A 176 10.87 -28.96 -1.42
C LEU A 176 11.52 -27.96 -2.37
N ALA A 177 12.78 -27.61 -2.10
CA ALA A 177 13.56 -26.72 -2.98
C ALA A 177 13.67 -27.30 -4.40
N GLU A 178 13.79 -28.63 -4.51
CA GLU A 178 13.69 -29.35 -5.77
C GLU A 178 12.39 -30.17 -5.77
N PRO A 179 11.36 -29.77 -6.53
CA PRO A 179 10.10 -30.50 -6.60
C PRO A 179 10.29 -31.95 -7.07
N ILE A 180 9.57 -32.87 -6.43
CA ILE A 180 9.65 -34.31 -6.74
C ILE A 180 8.32 -34.85 -7.24
N SER A 181 8.30 -36.01 -7.88
CA SER A 181 7.03 -36.65 -8.23
C SER A 181 6.14 -36.89 -6.99
N SER A 182 4.81 -36.77 -7.11
CA SER A 182 3.90 -37.05 -5.97
C SER A 182 4.04 -38.49 -5.44
N ARG A 183 4.46 -39.43 -6.30
CA ARG A 183 4.82 -40.79 -5.89
C ARG A 183 6.05 -40.79 -4.99
N GLY A 184 7.09 -40.03 -5.35
CA GLY A 184 8.29 -39.85 -4.53
C GLY A 184 7.95 -39.25 -3.16
N ALA A 185 7.16 -38.18 -3.12
CA ALA A 185 6.69 -37.56 -1.88
C ALA A 185 5.93 -38.55 -0.99
N SER A 186 5.01 -39.35 -1.57
CA SER A 186 4.28 -40.39 -0.83
C SER A 186 5.19 -41.48 -0.26
N VAL A 187 6.23 -41.89 -1.00
CA VAL A 187 7.19 -42.90 -0.53
C VAL A 187 8.02 -42.36 0.64
N LEU A 188 8.51 -41.12 0.54
CA LEU A 188 9.25 -40.48 1.61
C LEU A 188 8.40 -40.34 2.87
N ALA A 189 7.18 -39.78 2.74
CA ALA A 189 6.27 -39.63 3.87
C ALA A 189 5.93 -40.97 4.54
N LYS A 190 5.75 -42.04 3.74
CA LYS A 190 5.50 -43.38 4.27
C LYS A 190 6.68 -43.94 5.05
N ARG A 191 7.91 -43.74 4.57
CA ARG A 191 9.11 -44.21 5.28
C ARG A 191 9.27 -43.52 6.63
N VAL A 192 9.04 -42.21 6.69
CA VAL A 192 9.03 -41.45 7.94
C VAL A 192 7.96 -41.97 8.90
N ALA A 193 6.73 -42.21 8.40
CA ALA A 193 5.66 -42.79 9.20
C ALA A 193 6.02 -44.17 9.78
N GLN A 194 6.64 -45.03 8.98
CA GLN A 194 7.08 -46.36 9.42
C GLN A 194 8.23 -46.31 10.42
N GLN A 195 9.17 -45.37 10.24
CA GLN A 195 10.26 -45.14 11.18
C GLN A 195 9.72 -44.65 12.53
N LEU A 196 8.77 -43.70 12.52
CA LEU A 196 8.12 -43.23 13.75
C LEU A 196 7.24 -44.30 14.42
N GLU A 197 6.56 -45.15 13.65
CA GLU A 197 5.85 -46.31 14.20
C GLU A 197 6.82 -47.31 14.88
N GLN A 198 8.08 -47.39 14.44
CA GLN A 198 9.10 -48.24 15.07
C GLN A 198 9.70 -47.59 16.33
N SER A 199 9.97 -46.29 16.31
CA SER A 199 10.57 -45.58 17.46
C SER A 199 9.54 -45.22 18.54
N MET A 200 8.28 -44.99 18.15
CA MET A 200 7.17 -44.61 19.04
C MET A 200 5.97 -45.56 18.89
N PRO A 201 6.14 -46.89 19.06
CA PRO A 201 5.13 -47.89 18.68
C PRO A 201 3.84 -47.82 19.49
N THR A 202 3.87 -47.20 20.67
CA THR A 202 2.69 -46.98 21.52
C THR A 202 1.88 -45.76 21.09
N LEU A 203 2.50 -44.77 20.42
CA LEU A 203 1.89 -43.50 20.06
C LEU A 203 1.59 -43.36 18.57
N VAL A 204 2.37 -43.98 17.69
CA VAL A 204 2.26 -43.78 16.23
C VAL A 204 1.82 -45.06 15.53
N THR A 205 1.03 -44.92 14.47
CA THR A 205 0.82 -45.97 13.47
C THR A 205 0.86 -45.44 12.05
N ALA A 206 1.51 -46.18 11.13
CA ALA A 206 1.48 -45.92 9.70
C ALA A 206 0.40 -46.77 8.98
N THR A 207 -0.33 -47.60 9.72
CA THR A 207 -1.30 -48.56 9.20
C THR A 207 -2.65 -47.91 8.97
N MET A 208 -3.18 -48.04 7.75
CA MET A 208 -4.45 -47.41 7.39
C MET A 208 -5.68 -48.01 8.09
N THR A 209 -5.61 -49.26 8.57
CA THR A 209 -6.74 -49.95 9.19
C THR A 209 -7.21 -49.22 10.46
N ARG A 210 -8.50 -48.87 10.55
CA ARG A 210 -9.03 -48.12 11.71
C ARG A 210 -8.93 -48.88 13.03
N SER A 211 -9.01 -50.21 13.00
CA SER A 211 -8.98 -51.05 14.21
C SER A 211 -7.67 -51.00 14.99
N VAL A 212 -6.57 -50.53 14.38
CA VAL A 212 -5.27 -50.41 15.05
C VAL A 212 -4.97 -48.97 15.50
N ARG A 213 -5.92 -48.03 15.34
CA ARG A 213 -5.74 -46.60 15.66
C ARG A 213 -6.19 -46.23 17.07
N THR A 214 -6.89 -47.09 17.80
CA THR A 214 -7.33 -46.78 19.17
C THR A 214 -6.12 -46.44 20.04
N GLN A 215 -6.13 -45.28 20.71
CA GLN A 215 -5.01 -44.73 21.49
C GLN A 215 -3.73 -44.41 20.71
N LYS A 216 -3.76 -44.39 19.36
CA LYS A 216 -2.60 -44.07 18.51
C LYS A 216 -2.90 -42.94 17.53
N ILE A 217 -1.85 -42.22 17.15
CA ILE A 217 -1.83 -41.20 16.11
C ILE A 217 -1.53 -41.90 14.79
N PHE A 218 -2.46 -41.79 13.84
CA PHE A 218 -2.23 -42.23 12.48
C PHE A 218 -1.49 -41.13 11.73
N LEU A 219 -0.25 -41.40 11.31
CA LEU A 219 0.48 -40.49 10.42
C LEU A 219 0.06 -40.77 8.98
N ASP A 220 -0.89 -40.00 8.45
CA ASP A 220 -1.47 -40.23 7.12
C ASP A 220 -0.52 -39.79 6.00
N TRP A 221 0.47 -40.64 5.73
CA TRP A 221 1.41 -40.49 4.61
C TRP A 221 0.70 -40.45 3.24
N SER A 222 -0.53 -40.97 3.15
CA SER A 222 -1.25 -41.06 1.87
C SER A 222 -1.80 -39.71 1.40
N GLN A 223 -1.81 -38.68 2.24
CA GLN A 223 -2.17 -37.30 1.87
C GLN A 223 -1.25 -36.71 0.79
N ASN A 224 -0.04 -37.25 0.63
CA ASN A 224 0.92 -36.85 -0.42
C ASN A 224 0.65 -37.49 -1.78
N ASN A 225 -0.38 -38.32 -1.91
CA ASN A 225 -0.77 -38.89 -3.19
C ASN A 225 -1.33 -37.78 -4.10
N GLY A 226 -0.89 -37.73 -5.36
CA GLY A 226 -1.29 -36.68 -6.29
C GLY A 226 -2.81 -36.60 -6.58
N ALA A 227 -3.57 -37.66 -6.30
CA ALA A 227 -5.04 -37.66 -6.43
C ALA A 227 -5.79 -37.20 -5.16
N LYS A 228 -5.08 -37.00 -4.04
CA LYS A 228 -5.65 -36.53 -2.78
C LYS A 228 -5.46 -35.02 -2.62
N THR A 229 -6.33 -34.44 -1.80
CA THR A 229 -6.29 -33.04 -1.42
C THR A 229 -6.35 -32.95 0.10
N THR A 230 -5.57 -32.04 0.67
CA THR A 230 -5.53 -31.74 2.10
C THR A 230 -6.08 -30.35 2.32
N ILE A 231 -6.57 -30.04 3.52
CA ILE A 231 -7.01 -28.69 3.84
C ILE A 231 -5.86 -27.70 3.63
N ALA A 232 -6.12 -26.63 2.90
CA ALA A 232 -5.14 -25.58 2.68
C ALA A 232 -4.83 -24.84 3.98
N PRO A 233 -3.58 -24.39 4.19
CA PRO A 233 -3.28 -23.38 5.21
C PRO A 233 -4.26 -22.21 5.14
N TYR A 234 -4.64 -21.68 6.31
CA TYR A 234 -5.60 -20.59 6.46
C TYR A 234 -7.05 -20.88 6.01
N SER A 235 -7.36 -22.09 5.54
CA SER A 235 -8.76 -22.43 5.27
C SER A 235 -9.57 -22.56 6.55
N LEU A 236 -10.82 -22.08 6.52
CA LEU A 236 -11.80 -22.40 7.57
C LEU A 236 -12.13 -23.90 7.60
N ARG A 237 -12.71 -24.34 8.71
CA ARG A 237 -13.21 -25.70 8.94
C ARG A 237 -14.71 -25.68 9.18
N GLY A 238 -15.45 -26.52 8.45
CA GLY A 238 -16.90 -26.67 8.65
C GLY A 238 -17.20 -27.51 9.89
N ARG A 239 -16.91 -26.94 11.06
CA ARG A 239 -17.13 -27.48 12.40
C ARG A 239 -18.14 -26.62 13.15
N GLU A 240 -18.43 -26.96 14.41
CA GLU A 240 -19.37 -26.20 15.25
C GLU A 240 -18.96 -24.73 15.39
N HIS A 241 -17.65 -24.48 15.56
CA HIS A 241 -17.05 -23.15 15.61
C HIS A 241 -16.23 -22.87 14.33
N PRO A 242 -16.04 -21.59 13.95
CA PRO A 242 -15.30 -21.18 12.76
C PRO A 242 -13.78 -21.27 12.97
N THR A 243 -13.29 -22.48 13.21
CA THR A 243 -11.87 -22.77 13.37
C THR A 243 -11.14 -22.80 12.04
N VAL A 244 -9.83 -22.60 12.07
CA VAL A 244 -8.96 -22.48 10.89
C VAL A 244 -7.86 -23.55 10.92
N ALA A 245 -7.44 -24.01 9.75
CA ALA A 245 -6.14 -24.68 9.58
C ALA A 245 -5.01 -23.66 9.83
N ALA A 246 -4.75 -23.39 11.11
CA ALA A 246 -4.01 -22.22 11.56
C ALA A 246 -2.52 -22.52 11.78
N PRO A 247 -1.60 -21.78 11.12
CA PRO A 247 -0.16 -21.84 11.37
C PRO A 247 0.21 -21.51 12.80
N ARG A 248 1.20 -22.23 13.34
CA ARG A 248 1.73 -22.08 14.70
C ARG A 248 3.24 -21.94 14.68
N THR A 249 3.79 -21.31 15.71
CA THR A 249 5.23 -21.41 15.99
C THR A 249 5.54 -22.73 16.68
N TRP A 250 6.80 -23.15 16.65
CA TRP A 250 7.21 -24.35 17.37
C TRP A 250 7.15 -24.21 18.90
N ASP A 251 7.30 -23.00 19.43
CA ASP A 251 7.13 -22.73 20.85
C ASP A 251 5.69 -23.01 21.29
N GLU A 252 4.71 -22.65 20.45
CA GLU A 252 3.31 -22.96 20.70
C GLU A 252 2.99 -24.45 20.56
N ILE A 253 3.68 -25.18 19.68
CA ILE A 253 3.54 -26.64 19.62
C ILE A 253 4.04 -27.28 20.93
N GLY A 254 5.00 -26.66 21.62
CA GLY A 254 5.43 -27.08 22.95
C GLY A 254 4.50 -26.69 24.09
N ASP A 255 3.45 -25.90 23.83
CA ASP A 255 2.53 -25.42 24.86
C ASP A 255 1.49 -26.49 25.22
N PRO A 256 1.36 -26.88 26.51
CA PRO A 256 0.35 -27.86 26.94
C PRO A 256 -1.10 -27.40 26.71
N ASP A 257 -1.34 -26.09 26.61
CA ASP A 257 -2.66 -25.49 26.40
C ASP A 257 -2.96 -25.24 24.91
N LEU A 258 -2.17 -25.84 24.00
CA LEU A 258 -2.40 -25.72 22.56
C LEU A 258 -3.83 -26.13 22.18
N ARG A 259 -4.53 -25.21 21.52
CA ARG A 259 -5.86 -25.43 20.95
C ARG A 259 -5.98 -24.94 19.52
N HIS A 260 -7.03 -25.39 18.85
CA HIS A 260 -7.45 -24.82 17.56
C HIS A 260 -7.86 -23.36 17.72
N LEU A 261 -7.52 -22.55 16.72
CA LEU A 261 -7.83 -21.12 16.67
C LEU A 261 -9.06 -20.86 15.80
N ARG A 262 -9.86 -19.89 16.22
CA ARG A 262 -10.92 -19.30 15.41
C ARG A 262 -10.36 -18.32 14.39
N PHE A 263 -11.16 -18.02 13.38
CA PHE A 263 -10.80 -17.12 12.29
C PHE A 263 -10.46 -15.69 12.74
N ASP A 264 -11.15 -15.15 13.75
CA ASP A 264 -10.86 -13.84 14.33
C ASP A 264 -9.49 -13.80 15.03
N GLU A 265 -9.14 -14.86 15.75
CA GLU A 265 -7.83 -15.00 16.38
C GLU A 265 -6.71 -15.12 15.33
N VAL A 266 -6.97 -15.82 14.23
CA VAL A 266 -6.02 -15.93 13.12
C VAL A 266 -5.81 -14.58 12.43
N LEU A 267 -6.88 -13.81 12.20
CA LEU A 267 -6.77 -12.47 11.61
C LEU A 267 -5.93 -11.54 12.49
N GLN A 268 -6.19 -11.53 13.81
CA GLN A 268 -5.40 -10.74 14.75
C GLN A 268 -3.92 -11.12 14.68
N ARG A 269 -3.61 -12.42 14.69
CA ARG A 269 -2.22 -12.90 14.62
C ARG A 269 -1.51 -12.52 13.34
N VAL A 270 -2.18 -12.61 12.20
CA VAL A 270 -1.60 -12.19 10.91
C VAL A 270 -1.36 -10.68 10.90
N SER A 271 -2.26 -9.90 11.48
CA SER A 271 -2.08 -8.46 11.63
C SER A 271 -0.89 -8.10 12.53
N ASP A 272 -0.64 -8.87 13.59
CA ASP A 272 0.41 -8.58 14.57
C ASP A 272 1.79 -9.10 14.16
N GLY A 273 1.84 -10.26 13.49
CA GLY A 273 3.08 -11.01 13.25
C GLY A 273 3.30 -11.51 11.82
N GLY A 274 2.43 -11.17 10.87
CA GLY A 274 2.55 -11.57 9.47
C GLY A 274 2.30 -13.05 9.19
N ASP A 275 2.87 -13.57 8.10
CA ASP A 275 2.73 -14.96 7.66
C ASP A 275 3.79 -15.88 8.31
N LEU A 276 3.35 -16.81 9.16
CA LEU A 276 4.20 -17.83 9.77
C LEU A 276 4.66 -18.91 8.79
N LEU A 277 4.08 -18.94 7.59
CA LEU A 277 4.38 -19.87 6.50
C LEU A 277 5.08 -19.19 5.32
N ALA A 278 5.60 -17.97 5.46
CA ALA A 278 6.22 -17.22 4.36
C ALA A 278 7.34 -17.99 3.61
N GLY A 279 7.97 -18.98 4.26
CA GLY A 279 8.99 -19.84 3.63
C GLY A 279 8.50 -21.21 3.14
N LEU A 280 7.20 -21.50 3.20
CA LEU A 280 6.64 -22.82 2.82
C LEU A 280 6.38 -22.95 1.32
N ASP A 281 5.84 -21.92 0.68
CA ASP A 281 5.55 -21.94 -0.75
C ASP A 281 6.10 -20.66 -1.37
N GLU A 282 6.72 -20.77 -2.54
CA GLU A 282 7.04 -19.59 -3.36
C GLU A 282 5.78 -18.85 -3.77
N ASP A 283 5.89 -17.55 -3.99
CA ASP A 283 4.80 -16.71 -4.49
C ASP A 283 4.13 -17.32 -5.74
N ALA A 284 2.84 -17.03 -5.91
CA ALA A 284 2.05 -17.57 -6.99
C ALA A 284 2.69 -17.24 -8.36
N PRO A 285 2.88 -18.23 -9.27
CA PRO A 285 3.22 -17.91 -10.64
C PRO A 285 2.06 -17.15 -11.30
N PRO A 286 2.31 -16.11 -12.10
CA PRO A 286 1.27 -15.33 -12.75
C PRO A 286 0.43 -16.19 -13.71
N VAL A 287 -0.85 -15.89 -13.81
CA VAL A 287 -1.81 -16.55 -14.72
C VAL A 287 -1.37 -16.36 -16.17
N ASP A 288 -1.22 -17.44 -16.96
CA ASP A 288 -0.84 -17.34 -18.37
C ASP A 288 -2.01 -16.86 -19.25
N LYS A 289 -2.12 -15.54 -19.36
CA LYS A 289 -3.13 -14.84 -20.16
C LYS A 289 -2.99 -15.07 -21.68
N LEU A 290 -1.90 -15.66 -22.18
CA LEU A 290 -1.68 -15.90 -23.62
C LEU A 290 -2.23 -17.25 -24.12
N THR A 291 -2.86 -18.05 -23.26
CA THR A 291 -3.37 -19.39 -23.64
C THR A 291 -4.28 -19.34 -24.87
N THR A 292 -5.28 -18.45 -24.89
CA THR A 292 -6.20 -18.28 -26.02
C THR A 292 -5.45 -17.82 -27.27
N TYR A 293 -4.56 -16.85 -27.13
CA TYR A 293 -3.75 -16.35 -28.24
C TYR A 293 -2.95 -17.47 -28.92
N ARG A 294 -2.23 -18.28 -28.14
CA ARG A 294 -1.41 -19.40 -28.64
C ARG A 294 -2.24 -20.46 -29.37
N SER A 295 -3.44 -20.76 -28.86
CA SER A 295 -4.34 -21.74 -29.50
C SER A 295 -4.79 -21.36 -30.91
N MET A 296 -4.70 -20.08 -31.26
CA MET A 296 -5.19 -19.54 -32.53
C MET A 296 -4.10 -19.41 -33.60
N ARG A 297 -2.82 -19.61 -33.24
CA ARG A 297 -1.67 -19.42 -34.13
C ARG A 297 -0.84 -20.69 -34.23
N ASP A 298 -0.27 -20.89 -35.42
CA ASP A 298 0.74 -21.89 -35.67
C ASP A 298 2.06 -21.19 -35.97
N ALA A 299 3.02 -21.26 -35.03
CA ALA A 299 4.32 -20.59 -35.14
C ALA A 299 5.14 -21.00 -36.38
N GLY A 300 4.80 -22.12 -37.03
CA GLY A 300 5.42 -22.53 -38.30
C GLY A 300 4.81 -21.89 -39.55
N LYS A 301 3.68 -21.19 -39.43
CA LYS A 301 2.89 -20.67 -40.55
C LYS A 301 2.64 -19.17 -40.53
N THR A 302 2.73 -18.53 -39.36
CA THR A 302 2.59 -17.08 -39.23
C THR A 302 3.91 -16.44 -38.78
N PRO A 303 4.26 -15.23 -39.29
CA PRO A 303 5.37 -14.44 -38.78
C PRO A 303 5.06 -13.75 -37.43
N GLU A 304 3.83 -13.87 -36.92
CA GLU A 304 3.42 -13.31 -35.64
C GLU A 304 4.22 -13.92 -34.47
N PRO A 305 4.53 -13.13 -33.41
CA PRO A 305 5.26 -13.64 -32.26
C PRO A 305 4.40 -14.62 -31.45
N VAL A 306 4.92 -15.82 -31.21
CA VAL A 306 4.26 -16.88 -30.41
C VAL A 306 5.20 -17.31 -29.28
N PRO A 307 5.39 -16.49 -28.23
CA PRO A 307 6.28 -16.83 -27.13
C PRO A 307 5.75 -18.06 -26.39
N ARG A 308 6.67 -18.97 -26.01
CA ARG A 308 6.34 -20.20 -25.27
C ARG A 308 6.26 -19.97 -23.76
N ASP A 309 7.07 -19.05 -23.25
CA ASP A 309 7.21 -18.78 -21.82
C ASP A 309 6.10 -17.85 -21.31
N VAL A 310 5.80 -17.94 -20.01
CA VAL A 310 4.84 -17.03 -19.37
C VAL A 310 5.37 -15.61 -19.45
N PRO A 311 4.56 -14.62 -19.83
CA PRO A 311 5.05 -13.25 -19.97
C PRO A 311 5.54 -12.67 -18.65
N ALA A 312 6.68 -12.00 -18.68
CA ALA A 312 7.10 -11.15 -17.57
C ALA A 312 6.21 -9.89 -17.52
N THR A 313 5.77 -9.52 -16.33
CA THR A 313 5.02 -8.28 -16.11
C THR A 313 5.92 -7.07 -16.33
N GLY A 314 5.58 -6.21 -17.30
CA GLY A 314 6.24 -4.91 -17.49
C GLY A 314 5.62 -3.81 -16.62
N ASN A 315 5.86 -2.55 -16.98
CA ASN A 315 5.42 -1.39 -16.18
C ASN A 315 3.92 -1.04 -16.36
N ASN A 316 3.19 -1.77 -17.20
CA ASN A 316 1.77 -1.52 -17.52
C ASN A 316 1.50 -0.10 -18.08
N ASP A 317 2.43 0.42 -18.86
CA ASP A 317 2.45 1.82 -19.30
C ASP A 317 2.73 2.00 -20.79
N ARG A 318 2.89 0.95 -21.60
CA ARG A 318 3.11 1.08 -23.05
C ARG A 318 1.86 0.76 -23.86
N PHE A 319 1.74 1.41 -25.01
CA PHE A 319 0.71 1.08 -25.99
C PHE A 319 1.27 1.00 -27.41
N VAL A 320 0.52 0.32 -28.27
CA VAL A 320 0.70 0.36 -29.71
C VAL A 320 -0.67 0.45 -30.38
N ILE A 321 -0.74 1.21 -31.47
CA ILE A 321 -1.86 1.21 -32.41
C ILE A 321 -1.30 0.72 -33.73
N GLN A 322 -1.84 -0.39 -34.23
CA GLN A 322 -1.41 -0.96 -35.51
C GLN A 322 -2.50 -0.75 -36.55
N GLU A 323 -2.14 -0.21 -37.72
CA GLU A 323 -2.99 -0.17 -38.89
C GLU A 323 -3.00 -1.54 -39.55
N HIS A 324 -4.18 -2.16 -39.64
CA HIS A 324 -4.33 -3.54 -40.07
C HIS A 324 -5.24 -3.65 -41.31
N HIS A 325 -4.62 -3.92 -42.45
CA HIS A 325 -5.24 -4.19 -43.75
C HIS A 325 -5.62 -5.67 -43.87
N ALA A 326 -6.57 -6.11 -43.04
CA ALA A 326 -7.17 -7.44 -43.15
C ALA A 326 -8.26 -7.45 -44.23
N ARG A 327 -9.33 -8.26 -44.05
CA ARG A 327 -10.52 -8.21 -44.92
C ARG A 327 -11.14 -6.81 -45.00
N ARG A 328 -10.99 -6.01 -43.94
CA ARG A 328 -11.36 -4.59 -43.87
C ARG A 328 -10.28 -3.87 -43.06
N LEU A 329 -9.98 -2.63 -43.43
CA LEU A 329 -9.10 -1.76 -42.68
C LEU A 329 -9.67 -1.52 -41.28
N HIS A 330 -8.83 -1.68 -40.26
CA HIS A 330 -9.10 -1.31 -38.88
C HIS A 330 -7.78 -0.99 -38.17
N TYR A 331 -7.89 -0.45 -36.96
CA TYR A 331 -6.75 -0.11 -36.12
C TYR A 331 -6.80 -0.92 -34.83
N ASP A 332 -5.78 -1.71 -34.58
CA ASP A 332 -5.67 -2.51 -33.36
C ASP A 332 -5.05 -1.66 -32.25
N LEU A 333 -5.88 -1.18 -31.32
CA LEU A 333 -5.44 -0.53 -30.10
C LEU A 333 -5.03 -1.60 -29.07
N ARG A 334 -3.80 -1.52 -28.58
CA ARG A 334 -3.24 -2.49 -27.66
C ARG A 334 -2.61 -1.79 -26.47
N LEU A 335 -3.04 -2.14 -25.27
CA LEU A 335 -2.60 -1.55 -23.99
C LEU A 335 -1.88 -2.60 -23.16
N GLU A 336 -0.64 -2.34 -22.75
CA GLU A 336 0.13 -3.23 -21.88
C GLU A 336 -0.48 -3.37 -20.48
N ARG A 337 -0.94 -4.57 -20.13
CA ARG A 337 -1.48 -4.86 -18.81
C ARG A 337 -1.15 -6.27 -18.34
N ASP A 338 -0.53 -6.34 -17.16
CA ASP A 338 -0.17 -7.57 -16.44
C ASP A 338 0.57 -8.58 -17.32
N GLY A 339 1.60 -8.10 -18.05
CA GLY A 339 2.45 -8.94 -18.91
C GLY A 339 1.88 -9.26 -20.30
N VAL A 340 0.70 -8.76 -20.66
CA VAL A 340 0.11 -8.94 -22.01
C VAL A 340 -0.37 -7.60 -22.59
N LEU A 341 -0.81 -7.62 -23.84
CA LEU A 341 -1.46 -6.50 -24.50
C LEU A 341 -2.96 -6.75 -24.61
N VAL A 342 -3.74 -6.05 -23.79
CA VAL A 342 -5.21 -6.06 -23.86
C VAL A 342 -5.63 -5.25 -25.07
N SER A 343 -6.44 -5.84 -25.94
CA SER A 343 -6.52 -5.42 -27.34
C SER A 343 -7.95 -5.18 -27.85
N TRP A 344 -8.11 -4.14 -28.68
CA TRP A 344 -9.36 -3.81 -29.37
C TRP A 344 -9.13 -3.50 -30.84
N ALA A 345 -9.90 -4.13 -31.72
CA ALA A 345 -10.00 -3.74 -33.12
C ALA A 345 -10.96 -2.55 -33.28
N VAL A 346 -10.46 -1.42 -33.78
CA VAL A 346 -11.19 -0.15 -33.91
C VAL A 346 -11.30 0.24 -35.40
N PRO A 347 -12.42 -0.04 -36.10
CA PRO A 347 -12.52 0.14 -37.55
C PRO A 347 -12.25 1.56 -38.07
N LYS A 348 -12.53 2.58 -37.25
CA LYS A 348 -12.35 4.00 -37.61
C LYS A 348 -11.23 4.67 -36.80
N ASN A 349 -10.33 3.87 -36.20
CA ASN A 349 -9.35 4.32 -35.19
C ASN A 349 -10.02 4.98 -33.97
N LEU A 350 -9.26 5.41 -32.97
CA LEU A 350 -9.78 6.19 -31.86
C LEU A 350 -10.32 7.55 -32.35
N PRO A 351 -11.43 8.06 -31.77
CA PRO A 351 -12.03 9.30 -32.23
C PRO A 351 -11.12 10.52 -31.96
N GLU A 352 -10.99 11.40 -32.94
CA GLU A 352 -10.19 12.62 -32.80
C GLU A 352 -10.90 13.74 -32.03
N THR A 353 -12.22 13.66 -31.84
CA THR A 353 -13.00 14.71 -31.17
C THR A 353 -13.99 14.11 -30.17
N THR A 354 -14.44 14.92 -29.21
CA THR A 354 -15.42 14.48 -28.21
C THR A 354 -16.86 14.37 -28.74
N ALA A 355 -17.09 14.73 -30.01
CA ALA A 355 -18.42 14.78 -30.62
C ALA A 355 -18.88 13.43 -31.21
N VAL A 356 -17.95 12.49 -31.39
CA VAL A 356 -18.20 11.22 -32.07
C VAL A 356 -17.64 10.07 -31.25
N ASN A 357 -18.37 8.96 -31.21
CA ASN A 357 -17.92 7.71 -30.63
C ASN A 357 -17.63 6.71 -31.74
N HIS A 358 -16.57 5.93 -31.59
CA HIS A 358 -16.22 4.86 -32.52
C HIS A 358 -16.48 3.49 -31.88
N LEU A 359 -16.85 2.50 -32.70
CA LEU A 359 -16.92 1.11 -32.27
C LEU A 359 -15.50 0.59 -32.02
N ALA A 360 -15.29 -0.07 -30.89
CA ALA A 360 -14.10 -0.84 -30.58
C ALA A 360 -14.54 -2.29 -30.27
N VAL A 361 -13.86 -3.28 -30.83
CA VAL A 361 -14.22 -4.69 -30.64
C VAL A 361 -13.09 -5.37 -29.87
N HIS A 362 -13.36 -5.82 -28.64
CA HIS A 362 -12.38 -6.50 -27.80
C HIS A 362 -11.96 -7.83 -28.42
N THR A 363 -10.65 -8.03 -28.54
CA THR A 363 -10.03 -9.27 -29.03
C THR A 363 -9.34 -9.99 -27.87
N GLU A 364 -8.76 -11.16 -28.13
CA GLU A 364 -7.89 -11.83 -27.17
C GLU A 364 -6.68 -10.97 -26.79
N ASP A 365 -6.07 -11.27 -25.63
CA ASP A 365 -4.81 -10.67 -25.20
C ASP A 365 -3.66 -11.08 -26.13
N HIS A 366 -2.75 -10.16 -26.41
CA HIS A 366 -1.62 -10.40 -27.32
C HIS A 366 -0.28 -10.34 -26.57
N PRO A 367 0.78 -10.98 -27.09
CA PRO A 367 2.10 -10.93 -26.48
C PRO A 367 2.73 -9.52 -26.57
N ILE A 368 3.58 -9.17 -25.61
CA ILE A 368 4.25 -7.85 -25.50
C ILE A 368 5.06 -7.50 -26.75
N GLU A 369 5.56 -8.52 -27.45
CA GLU A 369 6.29 -8.41 -28.71
C GLU A 369 5.49 -7.67 -29.80
N TYR A 370 4.15 -7.64 -29.73
CA TYR A 370 3.32 -6.84 -30.63
C TYR A 370 3.56 -5.34 -30.53
N LEU A 371 4.15 -4.83 -29.43
CA LEU A 371 4.56 -3.42 -29.32
C LEU A 371 5.49 -2.99 -30.46
N THR A 372 6.27 -3.93 -31.02
CA THR A 372 7.25 -3.67 -32.08
C THR A 372 6.98 -4.46 -33.37
N PHE A 373 6.04 -5.41 -33.33
CA PHE A 373 5.70 -6.24 -34.47
C PHE A 373 5.02 -5.44 -35.60
N HIS A 374 5.42 -5.73 -36.82
CA HIS A 374 4.77 -5.33 -38.06
C HIS A 374 5.11 -6.38 -39.14
N GLY A 375 4.24 -6.55 -40.13
CA GLY A 375 4.46 -7.56 -41.17
C GLY A 375 3.20 -7.97 -41.92
N SER A 376 3.35 -8.95 -42.81
CA SER A 376 2.27 -9.52 -43.62
C SER A 376 1.90 -10.90 -43.10
N ILE A 377 0.68 -11.05 -42.58
CA ILE A 377 0.13 -12.34 -42.12
C ILE A 377 -0.40 -13.11 -43.34
N PRO A 378 0.06 -14.35 -43.61
CA PRO A 378 -0.31 -15.12 -44.80
C PRO A 378 -1.81 -15.35 -44.96
N LYS A 379 -2.25 -15.42 -46.22
CA LYS A 379 -3.66 -15.70 -46.55
C LYS A 379 -4.06 -17.10 -46.05
N GLY A 380 -5.13 -17.16 -45.26
CA GLY A 380 -5.66 -18.41 -44.68
C GLY A 380 -5.40 -18.53 -43.18
N GLU A 381 -4.45 -17.78 -42.64
CA GLU A 381 -4.20 -17.68 -41.21
C GLU A 381 -5.18 -16.71 -40.51
N TYR A 382 -5.34 -16.86 -39.20
CA TYR A 382 -6.17 -15.96 -38.41
C TYR A 382 -5.57 -14.55 -38.44
N GLY A 383 -6.38 -13.54 -38.74
CA GLY A 383 -5.88 -12.16 -38.88
C GLY A 383 -5.11 -11.89 -40.18
N ALA A 384 -5.22 -12.73 -41.22
CA ALA A 384 -4.54 -12.49 -42.51
C ALA A 384 -4.71 -11.05 -43.04
N GLY A 385 -3.58 -10.42 -43.36
CA GLY A 385 -3.53 -9.00 -43.74
C GLY A 385 -2.14 -8.40 -43.60
N ASN A 386 -1.98 -7.15 -44.04
CA ASN A 386 -0.77 -6.36 -43.77
C ASN A 386 -0.97 -5.52 -42.52
N MET A 387 0.01 -5.50 -41.63
CA MET A 387 -0.03 -4.78 -40.37
C MET A 387 1.21 -3.87 -40.23
N VAL A 388 0.97 -2.61 -39.91
CA VAL A 388 2.01 -1.58 -39.75
C VAL A 388 1.75 -0.85 -38.43
N ILE A 389 2.79 -0.48 -37.70
CA ILE A 389 2.65 0.36 -36.51
C ILE A 389 2.22 1.76 -36.96
N TRP A 390 1.00 2.14 -36.58
CA TRP A 390 0.47 3.47 -36.85
C TRP A 390 0.96 4.46 -35.81
N ASP A 391 0.94 4.08 -34.53
CA ASP A 391 1.52 4.86 -33.44
C ASP A 391 1.92 3.96 -32.26
N THR A 392 2.81 4.46 -31.41
CA THR A 392 3.24 3.83 -30.18
C THR A 392 3.69 4.91 -29.20
N GLY A 393 3.64 4.60 -27.90
CA GLY A 393 4.04 5.51 -26.85
C GLY A 393 3.68 4.95 -25.49
N THR A 394 3.46 5.84 -24.54
CA THR A 394 3.04 5.47 -23.18
C THR A 394 1.58 5.78 -22.94
N TYR A 395 0.98 5.06 -22.01
CA TYR A 395 -0.37 5.32 -21.56
C TYR A 395 -0.49 5.20 -20.05
N GLU A 396 -1.51 5.86 -19.53
CA GLU A 396 -1.85 5.83 -18.12
C GLU A 396 -3.30 5.43 -17.94
N ALA A 397 -3.54 4.35 -17.19
CA ALA A 397 -4.89 3.91 -16.86
C ALA A 397 -5.39 4.60 -15.58
N GLU A 398 -6.52 5.30 -15.67
CA GLU A 398 -7.30 5.77 -14.52
C GLU A 398 -8.27 4.68 -14.02
N LYS A 399 -8.83 3.94 -14.97
CA LYS A 399 -9.74 2.82 -14.72
C LYS A 399 -9.44 1.73 -15.74
N PHE A 400 -9.37 0.49 -15.29
CA PHE A 400 -9.07 -0.64 -16.18
C PHE A 400 -9.91 -1.84 -15.79
N ARG A 401 -11.17 -1.87 -16.22
CA ARG A 401 -12.09 -2.99 -16.00
C ARG A 401 -12.44 -3.59 -17.35
N VAL A 402 -11.94 -4.79 -17.60
CA VAL A 402 -12.22 -5.55 -18.82
C VAL A 402 -12.86 -6.88 -18.41
N SER A 403 -13.88 -7.28 -19.15
CA SER A 403 -14.59 -8.55 -18.93
C SER A 403 -14.75 -9.26 -20.25
N ASP A 404 -14.31 -10.52 -20.31
CA ASP A 404 -14.51 -11.42 -21.44
C ASP A 404 -15.84 -12.18 -21.35
N ASP A 405 -16.69 -11.85 -20.37
CA ASP A 405 -18.04 -12.39 -20.27
C ASP A 405 -18.89 -11.93 -21.47
N PRO A 406 -19.44 -12.87 -22.27
CA PRO A 406 -20.33 -12.54 -23.39
C PRO A 406 -21.55 -11.69 -22.98
N GLU A 407 -21.96 -11.74 -21.72
CA GLU A 407 -23.10 -10.97 -21.19
C GLU A 407 -22.70 -9.69 -20.46
N ALA A 408 -21.40 -9.38 -20.36
CA ALA A 408 -20.95 -8.18 -19.65
C ALA A 408 -21.36 -6.88 -20.34
N ARG A 409 -21.75 -5.92 -19.48
CA ARG A 409 -22.14 -4.55 -19.85
C ARG A 409 -21.50 -3.49 -18.94
N ASN A 410 -20.53 -3.88 -18.11
CA ASN A 410 -19.94 -3.05 -17.07
C ASN A 410 -18.42 -2.87 -17.19
N GLY A 411 -17.83 -3.37 -18.29
CA GLY A 411 -16.44 -3.07 -18.64
C GLY A 411 -16.26 -1.58 -18.93
N GLU A 412 -15.19 -1.02 -18.39
CA GLU A 412 -14.85 0.38 -18.56
C GLU A 412 -13.34 0.55 -18.40
N VAL A 413 -12.70 1.12 -19.42
CA VAL A 413 -11.28 1.47 -19.42
C VAL A 413 -11.16 2.96 -19.69
N ILE A 414 -10.62 3.72 -18.73
CA ILE A 414 -10.35 5.15 -18.87
C ILE A 414 -8.84 5.32 -18.82
N PHE A 415 -8.28 5.95 -19.84
CA PHE A 415 -6.84 6.09 -19.97
C PHE A 415 -6.45 7.35 -20.75
N THR A 416 -5.21 7.79 -20.56
CA THR A 416 -4.58 8.87 -21.33
C THR A 416 -3.45 8.28 -22.16
N LEU A 417 -3.44 8.55 -23.47
CA LEU A 417 -2.38 8.16 -24.38
C LEU A 417 -1.42 9.33 -24.59
N ASN A 418 -0.12 9.04 -24.58
CA ASN A 418 0.96 9.94 -24.99
C ASN A 418 1.74 9.23 -26.12
N GLY A 419 1.30 9.40 -27.35
CA GLY A 419 1.90 8.84 -28.57
C GLY A 419 2.62 9.87 -29.43
N ASN A 420 3.21 9.40 -30.53
CA ASN A 420 3.82 10.30 -31.53
C ASN A 420 2.77 10.94 -32.45
N ARG A 421 1.61 10.30 -32.63
CA ARG A 421 0.52 10.76 -33.50
C ARG A 421 -0.78 11.00 -32.73
N ILE A 422 -1.08 10.17 -31.73
CA ILE A 422 -2.27 10.30 -30.90
C ILE A 422 -1.89 10.75 -29.50
N ASP A 423 -2.64 11.72 -29.00
CA ASP A 423 -2.49 12.26 -27.65
C ASP A 423 -3.86 12.63 -27.09
N GLY A 424 -4.10 12.28 -25.82
CA GLY A 424 -5.28 12.69 -25.09
C GLY A 424 -5.97 11.58 -24.30
N ARG A 425 -7.09 11.96 -23.67
CA ARG A 425 -7.84 11.11 -22.74
C ARG A 425 -9.00 10.39 -23.43
N TYR A 426 -9.11 9.09 -23.21
CA TYR A 426 -10.07 8.20 -23.84
C TYR A 426 -10.80 7.34 -22.82
N ALA A 427 -12.05 7.00 -23.14
CA ALA A 427 -12.82 5.98 -22.46
C ALA A 427 -13.26 4.90 -23.44
N LEU A 428 -13.02 3.63 -23.10
CA LEU A 428 -13.64 2.47 -23.71
C LEU A 428 -14.75 1.99 -22.78
N ILE A 429 -15.98 1.97 -23.26
CA ILE A 429 -17.16 1.57 -22.48
C ILE A 429 -17.77 0.33 -23.11
N GLN A 430 -17.86 -0.78 -22.37
CA GLN A 430 -18.42 -2.03 -22.86
C GLN A 430 -19.93 -1.89 -23.01
N THR A 431 -20.43 -2.06 -24.23
CA THR A 431 -21.87 -2.03 -24.49
C THR A 431 -22.49 -3.41 -24.38
N GLU A 432 -21.84 -4.42 -24.99
CA GLU A 432 -22.35 -5.80 -25.00
C GLU A 432 -21.24 -6.77 -25.42
N GLY A 433 -20.87 -7.70 -24.54
CA GLY A 433 -19.87 -8.73 -24.84
C GLY A 433 -18.57 -8.12 -25.37
N LYS A 434 -18.17 -8.47 -26.60
CA LYS A 434 -16.96 -7.93 -27.23
C LYS A 434 -17.11 -6.53 -27.81
N ASN A 435 -18.31 -5.94 -27.83
CA ASN A 435 -18.53 -4.62 -28.40
C ASN A 435 -18.37 -3.52 -27.35
N TRP A 436 -17.55 -2.53 -27.69
CA TRP A 436 -17.20 -1.37 -26.87
C TRP A 436 -17.38 -0.07 -27.67
N LEU A 437 -17.59 1.02 -26.96
CA LEU A 437 -17.56 2.37 -27.51
C LEU A 437 -16.28 3.07 -27.06
N ALA A 438 -15.47 3.52 -28.03
CA ALA A 438 -14.37 4.43 -27.83
C ALA A 438 -14.88 5.87 -27.88
N HIS A 439 -14.61 6.63 -26.82
CA HIS A 439 -14.99 8.02 -26.67
C HIS A 439 -13.76 8.84 -26.30
N ARG A 440 -13.47 9.93 -27.04
CA ARG A 440 -12.48 10.92 -26.62
C ARG A 440 -13.13 11.81 -25.58
N MET A 441 -12.55 11.84 -24.38
CA MET A 441 -13.05 12.67 -23.29
C MET A 441 -12.57 14.11 -23.49
N LYS A 442 -13.30 15.08 -22.92
CA LYS A 442 -12.77 16.46 -22.82
C LYS A 442 -11.52 16.43 -21.97
N ASP A 443 -10.51 17.22 -22.37
CA ASP A 443 -9.27 17.37 -21.62
C ASP A 443 -9.58 17.91 -20.22
N GLN A 444 -9.68 16.98 -19.28
CA GLN A 444 -9.60 17.28 -17.87
C GLN A 444 -8.10 17.22 -17.59
N LYS A 445 -7.43 18.38 -17.54
CA LYS A 445 -5.96 18.50 -17.39
C LYS A 445 -5.40 17.45 -16.41
N SER A 446 -4.94 16.34 -16.98
CA SER A 446 -4.19 15.27 -16.33
C SER A 446 -3.14 14.80 -17.33
N ALA A 447 -2.36 15.72 -17.87
CA ALA A 447 -0.98 15.38 -18.18
C ALA A 447 -0.29 15.18 -16.83
N ILE A 448 0.50 14.12 -16.66
CA ILE A 448 1.57 14.20 -15.66
C ILE A 448 2.32 15.50 -16.00
N PRO A 449 2.39 16.47 -15.07
CA PRO A 449 3.04 17.74 -15.39
C PRO A 449 4.47 17.47 -15.85
N GLU A 450 4.98 18.26 -16.79
CA GLU A 450 6.41 18.24 -17.10
C GLU A 450 7.20 18.68 -15.84
N PRO A 451 8.48 18.29 -15.70
CA PRO A 451 9.36 18.75 -14.62
C PRO A 451 9.23 20.25 -14.32
N LYS A 452 9.23 21.07 -15.38
CA LYS A 452 9.06 22.54 -15.32
C LYS A 452 7.73 23.03 -14.71
N ASP A 453 6.70 22.19 -14.74
CA ASP A 453 5.35 22.49 -14.24
C ASP A 453 5.13 21.99 -12.80
N PHE A 454 6.09 21.29 -12.21
CA PHE A 454 5.99 20.84 -10.82
C PHE A 454 5.90 22.02 -9.84
N ALA A 455 5.07 21.84 -8.81
CA ALA A 455 4.94 22.76 -7.69
C ALA A 455 4.97 21.95 -6.39
N PRO A 456 5.55 22.49 -5.30
CA PRO A 456 5.64 21.75 -4.05
C PRO A 456 4.29 21.29 -3.49
N MET A 457 4.21 20.02 -3.11
CA MET A 457 3.12 19.47 -2.32
C MET A 457 3.12 20.07 -0.90
N LEU A 458 1.94 20.33 -0.34
CA LEU A 458 1.79 21.02 0.94
C LEU A 458 1.24 20.09 2.03
N ALA A 459 1.86 20.12 3.21
CA ALA A 459 1.38 19.40 4.37
C ALA A 459 0.15 20.07 5.01
N THR A 460 -0.78 19.27 5.53
CA THR A 460 -1.88 19.68 6.40
C THR A 460 -1.38 19.86 7.83
N GLU A 461 -1.87 20.87 8.53
CA GLU A 461 -1.55 21.05 9.95
C GLU A 461 -2.35 20.05 10.79
N GLY A 462 -1.69 19.30 11.66
CA GLY A 462 -2.32 18.25 12.47
C GLY A 462 -1.36 17.68 13.50
N SER A 463 -1.83 16.74 14.32
CA SER A 463 -1.00 16.11 15.36
C SER A 463 -0.45 14.76 14.91
N VAL A 464 0.84 14.52 15.20
CA VAL A 464 1.48 13.22 14.91
C VAL A 464 1.37 12.22 16.06
N ALA A 465 0.88 12.61 17.24
CA ALA A 465 0.95 11.81 18.47
C ALA A 465 0.31 10.41 18.42
N LYS A 466 -0.57 10.14 17.46
CA LYS A 466 -1.24 8.84 17.27
C LYS A 466 -0.73 8.07 16.05
N LEU A 467 0.19 8.63 15.29
CA LEU A 467 0.68 8.04 14.04
C LEU A 467 1.75 6.99 14.34
N LYS A 468 1.74 5.92 13.54
CA LYS A 468 2.59 4.74 13.73
C LYS A 468 3.62 4.59 12.60
N ALA A 469 4.84 4.22 12.96
CA ALA A 469 5.99 4.10 12.06
C ALA A 469 5.79 3.08 10.92
N GLY A 470 4.91 2.09 11.11
CA GLY A 470 4.55 1.12 10.08
C GLY A 470 3.74 1.72 8.92
N GLN A 471 3.00 2.80 9.15
CA GLN A 471 2.17 3.47 8.14
C GLN A 471 2.72 4.84 7.73
N TRP A 472 3.47 5.49 8.62
CA TRP A 472 4.00 6.84 8.43
C TRP A 472 5.52 6.84 8.54
N ALA A 473 6.16 7.66 7.73
CA ALA A 473 7.54 8.08 7.95
C ALA A 473 7.53 9.47 8.59
N PHE A 474 8.44 9.71 9.53
CA PHE A 474 8.57 10.98 10.21
C PHE A 474 9.84 11.67 9.76
N GLU A 475 9.75 12.93 9.38
CA GLU A 475 10.90 13.75 8.99
C GLU A 475 10.97 15.00 9.84
N GLY A 476 12.17 15.55 10.00
CA GLY A 476 12.34 16.84 10.66
C GLY A 476 11.61 17.95 9.87
N LYS A 477 10.89 18.80 10.60
CA LYS A 477 10.42 20.07 10.05
C LYS A 477 11.53 21.11 10.25
N TRP A 478 12.19 21.47 9.17
CA TRP A 478 13.27 22.45 9.19
C TRP A 478 12.75 23.86 8.89
N ASP A 479 13.43 24.87 9.42
CA ASP A 479 13.10 26.27 9.18
C ASP A 479 14.05 26.82 8.10
N GLY A 480 13.53 26.94 6.88
CA GLY A 480 14.31 27.27 5.69
C GLY A 480 13.42 27.77 4.54
N TYR A 481 13.94 27.68 3.32
CA TYR A 481 13.14 27.94 2.12
C TYR A 481 12.96 26.66 1.30
N ARG A 482 11.70 26.23 1.14
CA ARG A 482 11.33 25.18 0.20
C ARG A 482 11.79 25.48 -1.24
N LEU A 483 12.56 24.57 -1.82
CA LEU A 483 13.01 24.61 -3.21
C LEU A 483 12.64 23.31 -3.94
N LEU A 484 12.26 23.45 -5.21
CA LEU A 484 12.41 22.37 -6.19
C LEU A 484 13.74 22.57 -6.89
N VAL A 485 14.54 21.51 -6.91
CA VAL A 485 15.82 21.46 -7.62
C VAL A 485 15.61 20.63 -8.88
N ASP A 486 15.88 21.21 -10.04
CA ASP A 486 15.91 20.54 -11.32
C ASP A 486 17.38 20.47 -11.76
N ALA A 487 17.97 19.28 -11.67
CA ALA A 487 19.34 19.00 -12.04
C ALA A 487 19.33 18.12 -13.29
N ASP A 488 19.71 18.68 -14.43
CA ASP A 488 19.64 18.05 -15.75
C ASP A 488 21.04 17.99 -16.36
N HIS A 489 21.70 16.84 -16.19
CA HIS A 489 23.02 16.54 -16.73
C HIS A 489 24.04 17.65 -16.48
N GLY A 490 24.19 18.05 -15.21
CA GLY A 490 25.12 19.11 -14.79
C GLY A 490 24.54 20.53 -14.83
N ARG A 491 23.36 20.74 -15.42
CA ARG A 491 22.67 22.03 -15.41
C ARG A 491 21.75 22.13 -14.21
N LEU A 492 21.82 23.23 -13.48
CA LEU A 492 20.97 23.49 -12.32
C LEU A 492 19.89 24.52 -12.65
N GLN A 493 18.65 24.22 -12.28
CA GLN A 493 17.59 25.20 -12.14
C GLN A 493 16.90 25.05 -10.78
N LEU A 494 16.75 26.17 -10.07
CA LEU A 494 16.12 26.22 -8.75
C LEU A 494 14.82 26.99 -8.80
N ARG A 495 13.74 26.38 -8.30
CA ARG A 495 12.42 27.03 -8.22
C ARG A 495 11.96 27.13 -6.78
N SER A 496 11.60 28.33 -6.35
CA SER A 496 11.00 28.55 -5.03
C SER A 496 9.61 27.92 -4.92
N ARG A 497 9.07 27.87 -3.69
CA ARG A 497 7.69 27.43 -3.42
C ARG A 497 6.60 28.04 -4.31
N ARG A 498 6.79 29.26 -4.81
CA ARG A 498 5.82 29.97 -5.69
C ARG A 498 6.15 29.83 -7.18
N GLY A 499 7.12 29.00 -7.55
CA GLY A 499 7.55 28.78 -8.94
C GLY A 499 8.49 29.85 -9.49
N ARG A 500 8.96 30.82 -8.68
CA ARG A 500 9.97 31.80 -9.09
C ARG A 500 11.32 31.12 -9.25
N ASP A 501 12.00 31.36 -10.36
CA ASP A 501 13.40 30.98 -10.57
C ASP A 501 14.30 31.74 -9.59
N VAL A 502 15.06 30.98 -8.79
CA VAL A 502 15.98 31.49 -7.77
C VAL A 502 17.39 30.93 -7.95
N THR A 503 17.72 30.42 -9.14
CA THR A 503 19.00 29.78 -9.43
C THR A 503 20.18 30.68 -9.08
N GLY A 504 20.13 31.94 -9.51
CA GLY A 504 21.18 32.93 -9.22
C GLY A 504 21.29 33.37 -7.76
N GLU A 505 20.36 32.99 -6.88
CA GLU A 505 20.42 33.32 -5.44
C GLU A 505 21.19 32.29 -4.60
N TYR A 506 21.46 31.11 -5.18
CA TYR A 506 22.13 30.00 -4.50
C TYR A 506 23.26 29.40 -5.36
N PRO A 507 24.28 30.19 -5.75
CA PRO A 507 25.39 29.70 -6.58
C PRO A 507 26.15 28.54 -5.92
N GLN A 508 26.18 28.47 -4.59
CA GLN A 508 26.78 27.36 -3.85
C GLN A 508 26.14 25.99 -4.13
N LEU A 509 24.92 25.94 -4.68
CA LEU A 509 24.25 24.69 -5.04
C LEU A 509 24.64 24.18 -6.44
N GLU A 510 25.44 24.91 -7.22
CA GLU A 510 25.92 24.42 -8.54
C GLU A 510 26.68 23.09 -8.43
N ALA A 511 27.42 22.90 -7.33
CA ALA A 511 28.13 21.65 -7.06
C ALA A 511 27.19 20.44 -6.98
N LEU A 512 25.92 20.63 -6.57
CA LEU A 512 24.92 19.56 -6.53
C LEU A 512 24.56 19.06 -7.94
N ALA A 513 24.42 19.97 -8.93
CA ALA A 513 24.14 19.55 -10.29
C ALA A 513 25.35 18.86 -10.93
N ALA A 514 26.57 19.29 -10.60
CA ALA A 514 27.79 18.62 -11.06
C ALA A 514 27.93 17.19 -10.52
N ASP A 515 27.53 16.96 -9.26
CA ASP A 515 27.49 15.64 -8.65
C ASP A 515 26.42 14.73 -9.29
N LEU A 516 25.30 15.32 -9.73
CA LEU A 516 24.22 14.62 -10.45
C LEU A 516 24.36 14.70 -11.98
N ALA A 517 25.57 14.89 -12.51
CA ALA A 517 25.77 15.18 -13.93
C ALA A 517 25.43 14.01 -14.88
N ASP A 518 25.40 12.77 -14.37
CA ASP A 518 25.01 11.59 -15.15
C ASP A 518 23.49 11.40 -15.22
N HIS A 519 22.71 12.24 -14.53
CA HIS A 519 21.27 12.08 -14.38
C HIS A 519 20.48 13.35 -14.72
N HIS A 520 19.20 13.16 -14.99
CA HIS A 520 18.19 14.22 -14.95
C HIS A 520 17.22 13.95 -13.79
N VAL A 521 17.31 14.74 -12.73
CA VAL A 521 16.58 14.55 -11.47
C VAL A 521 15.83 15.83 -11.08
N VAL A 522 14.57 15.68 -10.65
CA VAL A 522 13.86 16.74 -9.93
C VAL A 522 13.65 16.35 -8.48
N LEU A 523 14.21 17.13 -7.57
CA LEU A 523 14.16 16.93 -6.12
C LEU A 523 13.28 17.99 -5.45
N ASP A 524 12.66 17.59 -4.35
CA ASP A 524 11.96 18.50 -3.44
C ASP A 524 12.65 18.47 -2.08
N GLY A 525 12.90 19.66 -1.54
CA GLY A 525 13.69 19.81 -0.34
C GLY A 525 13.57 21.19 0.27
N GLU A 526 14.35 21.39 1.32
CA GLU A 526 14.48 22.66 2.01
C GLU A 526 15.93 23.14 1.87
N VAL A 527 16.12 24.39 1.43
CA VAL A 527 17.41 25.03 1.60
C VAL A 527 17.48 25.61 3.01
N VAL A 528 18.55 25.30 3.74
CA VAL A 528 18.74 25.65 5.15
C VAL A 528 20.07 26.37 5.36
N ALA A 529 20.10 27.30 6.31
CA ALA A 529 21.30 27.94 6.80
C ALA A 529 21.56 27.38 8.20
N LEU A 530 22.76 26.89 8.42
CA LEU A 530 23.11 26.26 9.69
C LEU A 530 23.71 27.31 10.63
N ASP A 531 23.33 27.24 11.91
CA ASP A 531 24.01 27.99 12.97
C ASP A 531 25.37 27.36 13.34
N ASP A 532 26.10 27.96 14.29
CA ASP A 532 27.40 27.48 14.76
C ASP A 532 27.36 26.06 15.37
N SER A 533 26.16 25.56 15.69
CA SER A 533 25.92 24.21 16.21
C SER A 533 25.42 23.23 15.14
N GLY A 534 25.36 23.64 13.87
CA GLY A 534 24.96 22.78 12.76
C GLY A 534 23.45 22.59 12.63
N VAL A 535 22.62 23.40 13.31
CA VAL A 535 21.16 23.29 13.26
C VAL A 535 20.57 24.33 12.30
N PRO A 536 19.57 23.96 11.46
CA PRO A 536 18.87 24.93 10.61
C PRO A 536 18.27 26.09 11.41
N SER A 537 18.63 27.32 11.04
CA SER A 537 18.15 28.55 11.66
C SER A 537 17.54 29.51 10.64
N PHE A 538 16.28 29.88 10.86
CA PHE A 538 15.62 30.87 10.01
C PHE A 538 16.18 32.27 10.17
N GLY A 539 16.64 32.63 11.37
CA GLY A 539 17.32 33.89 11.63
C GLY A 539 18.58 34.03 10.79
N GLU A 540 19.40 32.96 10.74
CA GLU A 540 20.59 32.91 9.89
C GLU A 540 20.24 32.93 8.40
N MET A 541 19.18 32.22 8.01
CA MET A 541 18.71 32.22 6.62
C MET A 541 18.23 33.60 6.16
N GLN A 542 17.51 34.33 7.02
CA GLN A 542 16.95 35.65 6.71
C GLN A 542 18.04 36.75 6.68
N ASN A 543 19.06 36.63 7.53
CA ASN A 543 20.17 37.58 7.63
C ASN A 543 21.42 37.13 6.88
N ARG A 544 21.31 36.14 5.98
CA ARG A 544 22.47 35.51 5.34
C ARG A 544 23.40 36.52 4.66
N ALA A 545 24.69 36.40 4.98
CA ALA A 545 25.75 37.04 4.21
C ALA A 545 26.14 36.14 3.03
N ARG A 546 26.91 36.67 2.06
CA ARG A 546 27.43 35.85 0.94
C ARG A 546 28.32 34.69 1.39
N SER A 547 28.89 34.76 2.59
CA SER A 547 29.75 33.73 3.18
C SER A 547 29.00 32.72 4.06
N THR A 548 27.70 32.88 4.28
CA THR A 548 26.91 31.95 5.10
C THR A 548 26.84 30.59 4.43
N ARG A 549 27.15 29.52 5.17
CA ARG A 549 27.05 28.14 4.68
C ARG A 549 25.56 27.77 4.53
N VAL A 550 25.20 27.37 3.32
CA VAL A 550 23.82 27.03 2.96
C VAL A 550 23.83 25.64 2.34
N GLU A 551 22.90 24.80 2.77
CA GLU A 551 22.78 23.41 2.33
C GLU A 551 21.38 23.14 1.79
N PHE A 552 21.27 22.22 0.82
CA PHE A 552 20.00 21.72 0.33
C PHE A 552 19.75 20.33 0.92
N TRP A 553 18.73 20.21 1.76
CA TRP A 553 18.32 18.95 2.37
C TRP A 553 17.11 18.41 1.61
N ALA A 554 17.34 17.36 0.82
CA ALA A 554 16.32 16.73 0.00
C ALA A 554 15.46 15.77 0.83
N PHE A 555 14.16 15.77 0.60
CA PHE A 555 13.22 14.85 1.26
C PHE A 555 12.26 14.14 0.30
N ASP A 556 12.29 14.45 -1.00
CA ASP A 556 11.53 13.72 -2.02
C ASP A 556 12.23 13.79 -3.39
N VAL A 557 11.93 12.81 -4.25
CA VAL A 557 12.38 12.75 -5.65
C VAL A 557 11.15 12.59 -6.54
N LEU A 558 10.99 13.53 -7.47
CA LEU A 558 9.78 13.69 -8.28
C LEU A 558 9.96 13.18 -9.71
N TRP A 559 11.21 13.17 -10.18
CA TRP A 559 11.59 12.77 -11.53
C TRP A 559 13.00 12.18 -11.51
N LEU A 560 13.23 11.13 -12.30
CA LEU A 560 14.52 10.52 -12.51
C LEU A 560 14.61 9.97 -13.95
N ASP A 561 15.55 10.46 -14.74
CA ASP A 561 15.97 9.96 -16.06
C ASP A 561 14.81 9.65 -17.01
N GLY A 562 13.93 10.63 -17.17
CA GLY A 562 12.77 10.54 -18.08
C GLY A 562 11.54 9.89 -17.46
N ARG A 563 11.61 9.46 -16.19
CA ARG A 563 10.49 8.84 -15.48
C ARG A 563 9.96 9.77 -14.39
N SER A 564 8.67 10.08 -14.48
CA SER A 564 7.94 10.74 -13.38
C SER A 564 7.70 9.78 -12.23
N LEU A 565 8.02 10.23 -11.02
CA LEU A 565 7.79 9.48 -9.79
C LEU A 565 6.57 9.99 -9.01
N LEU A 566 5.83 10.97 -9.52
CA LEU A 566 4.70 11.58 -8.80
C LEU A 566 3.65 10.57 -8.33
N ARG A 567 3.43 9.49 -9.09
CA ARG A 567 2.47 8.42 -8.77
C ARG A 567 3.07 7.24 -8.00
N ALA A 568 4.40 7.17 -7.85
CA ALA A 568 5.03 6.17 -7.01
C ALA A 568 4.69 6.43 -5.54
N LYS A 569 4.69 5.38 -4.71
CA LYS A 569 4.50 5.49 -3.26
C LYS A 569 5.67 6.26 -2.63
N TYR A 570 5.42 6.98 -1.54
CA TYR A 570 6.48 7.71 -0.82
C TYR A 570 7.62 6.77 -0.40
N SER A 571 7.31 5.56 0.07
CA SER A 571 8.32 4.55 0.42
C SER A 571 9.26 4.20 -0.73
N ASP A 572 8.74 4.10 -1.95
CA ASP A 572 9.55 3.77 -3.13
C ASP A 572 10.37 4.98 -3.58
N ARG A 573 9.77 6.19 -3.61
CA ARG A 573 10.50 7.43 -3.91
C ARG A 573 11.63 7.66 -2.91
N ARG A 574 11.38 7.39 -1.63
CA ARG A 574 12.37 7.53 -0.56
C ARG A 574 13.58 6.60 -0.77
N LYS A 575 13.36 5.33 -1.12
CA LYS A 575 14.45 4.39 -1.45
C LYS A 575 15.28 4.87 -2.65
N VAL A 576 14.62 5.39 -3.69
CA VAL A 576 15.30 5.96 -4.86
C VAL A 576 16.15 7.17 -4.46
N LEU A 577 15.60 8.07 -3.64
CA LEU A 577 16.31 9.24 -3.13
C LEU A 577 17.54 8.86 -2.30
N GLU A 578 17.42 7.86 -1.42
CA GLU A 578 18.53 7.35 -0.61
C GLU A 578 19.60 6.67 -1.47
N ALA A 579 19.21 5.93 -2.50
CA ALA A 579 20.14 5.34 -3.46
C ALA A 579 20.90 6.40 -4.27
N LEU A 580 20.24 7.49 -4.67
CA LEU A 580 20.88 8.64 -5.34
C LEU A 580 21.90 9.32 -4.41
N ALA A 581 21.59 9.44 -3.12
CA ALA A 581 22.50 10.05 -2.13
C ALA A 581 23.71 9.17 -1.80
N ALA A 582 23.59 7.84 -1.85
CA ALA A 582 24.67 6.91 -1.51
C ALA A 582 25.90 7.03 -2.41
N GLY A 583 25.78 7.67 -3.58
CA GLY A 583 26.86 7.82 -4.58
C GLY A 583 27.51 9.21 -4.67
N GLY A 584 27.06 10.21 -3.89
CA GLY A 584 27.43 11.61 -4.12
C GLY A 584 27.27 12.58 -2.95
N GLY A 585 27.26 13.88 -3.25
CA GLY A 585 27.12 15.02 -2.33
C GLY A 585 25.68 15.46 -2.04
N LEU A 586 24.67 14.74 -2.52
CA LEU A 586 23.26 14.99 -2.21
C LEU A 586 22.95 14.66 -0.73
N ILE A 587 22.51 15.66 0.04
CA ILE A 587 22.15 15.49 1.45
C ILE A 587 20.69 15.05 1.57
N VAL A 588 20.47 13.86 2.12
CA VAL A 588 19.15 13.31 2.42
C VAL A 588 19.08 13.00 3.92
N PRO A 589 18.44 13.85 4.74
CA PRO A 589 18.33 13.60 6.18
C PRO A 589 17.59 12.31 6.47
N GLU A 590 18.05 11.55 7.47
CA GLU A 590 17.41 10.30 7.90
C GLU A 590 15.99 10.54 8.44
N PRO A 591 15.07 9.59 8.27
CA PRO A 591 13.78 9.65 8.94
C PRO A 591 13.97 9.58 10.46
N LEU A 592 13.15 10.33 11.20
CA LEU A 592 13.14 10.31 12.66
C LEU A 592 12.67 8.93 13.15
N PRO A 593 13.32 8.36 14.18
CA PRO A 593 12.99 7.02 14.68
C PRO A 593 11.68 6.98 15.47
N GLY A 594 11.09 5.78 15.55
CA GLY A 594 9.93 5.51 16.41
C GLY A 594 8.59 5.97 15.82
N ASP A 595 7.54 5.91 16.67
CA ASP A 595 6.22 6.42 16.34
C ASP A 595 6.18 7.96 16.50
N GLY A 596 5.02 8.57 16.23
CA GLY A 596 4.89 10.02 16.23
C GLY A 596 5.33 10.73 17.53
N PRO A 597 5.05 10.21 18.75
CA PRO A 597 5.56 10.78 19.99
C PRO A 597 7.09 10.76 20.09
N GLU A 598 7.73 9.63 19.76
CA GLU A 598 9.18 9.48 19.79
C GLU A 598 9.84 10.39 18.75
N ALA A 599 9.27 10.49 17.54
CA ALA A 599 9.76 11.39 16.51
C ALA A 599 9.66 12.87 16.94
N MET A 600 8.59 13.25 17.64
CA MET A 600 8.45 14.60 18.20
C MET A 600 9.49 14.88 19.28
N GLU A 601 9.82 13.89 20.10
CA GLU A 601 10.87 14.05 21.11
C GLU A 601 12.25 14.20 20.46
N HIS A 602 12.55 13.36 19.47
CA HIS A 602 13.79 13.48 18.70
C HIS A 602 13.90 14.86 18.01
N ALA A 603 12.78 15.38 17.47
CA ALA A 603 12.75 16.71 16.90
C ALA A 603 13.02 17.81 17.94
N ARG A 604 12.59 17.65 19.20
CA ARG A 604 12.91 18.58 20.31
C ARG A 604 14.39 18.52 20.66
N GLU A 605 14.94 17.33 20.83
CA GLU A 605 16.37 17.13 21.16
C GLU A 605 17.29 17.76 20.12
N ASN A 606 16.91 17.67 18.84
CA ASN A 606 17.64 18.25 17.72
C ASN A 606 17.27 19.71 17.41
N ARG A 607 16.41 20.35 18.23
CA ARG A 607 15.94 21.75 18.06
C ARG A 607 15.33 22.03 16.68
N PHE A 608 14.62 21.07 16.10
CA PHE A 608 13.85 21.26 14.87
C PHE A 608 12.56 22.04 15.14
N GLU A 609 11.95 22.64 14.09
CA GLU A 609 10.66 23.36 14.21
C GLU A 609 9.50 22.39 14.53
N GLY A 610 9.70 21.09 14.30
CA GLY A 610 8.71 20.04 14.53
C GLY A 610 8.94 18.83 13.65
N VAL A 611 7.85 18.15 13.30
CA VAL A 611 7.85 16.93 12.48
C VAL A 611 6.92 17.10 11.28
N VAL A 612 7.34 16.55 10.14
CA VAL A 612 6.46 16.29 9.00
C VAL A 612 6.30 14.78 8.86
N ALA A 613 5.11 14.28 9.17
CA ALA A 613 4.74 12.89 8.93
C ALA A 613 4.22 12.73 7.49
N LYS A 614 4.76 11.75 6.76
CA LYS A 614 4.35 11.40 5.41
C LYS A 614 3.85 9.95 5.39
N GLU A 615 2.65 9.72 4.88
CA GLU A 615 2.09 8.38 4.76
C GLU A 615 2.88 7.57 3.73
N ARG A 616 3.31 6.36 4.10
CA ARG A 616 4.27 5.56 3.32
C ARG A 616 3.77 5.19 1.93
N ASP A 617 2.49 4.90 1.81
CA ASP A 617 1.85 4.53 0.55
C ASP A 617 1.33 5.74 -0.26
N SER A 618 1.58 6.98 0.18
CA SER A 618 1.03 8.15 -0.48
C SER A 618 1.80 8.57 -1.74
N THR A 619 1.06 9.06 -2.73
CA THR A 619 1.60 9.67 -3.95
C THR A 619 1.91 11.15 -3.75
N TYR A 620 2.77 11.70 -4.59
CA TYR A 620 3.07 13.14 -4.58
C TYR A 620 2.04 13.91 -5.41
N GLN A 621 1.48 14.98 -4.83
CA GLN A 621 0.42 15.77 -5.45
C GLN A 621 0.89 17.22 -5.66
N PRO A 622 1.47 17.55 -6.83
CA PRO A 622 2.05 18.87 -7.06
C PRO A 622 1.07 20.01 -6.82
N GLY A 623 1.52 21.01 -6.04
CA GLY A 623 0.76 22.21 -5.71
C GLY A 623 -0.47 21.98 -4.82
N ARG A 624 -0.77 20.75 -4.41
CA ARG A 624 -1.94 20.43 -3.57
C ARG A 624 -1.55 20.29 -2.10
N ARG A 625 -2.48 20.69 -1.24
CA ARG A 625 -2.43 20.34 0.18
C ARG A 625 -3.08 18.97 0.38
N SER A 626 -2.38 18.06 1.07
CA SER A 626 -2.87 16.70 1.30
C SER A 626 -2.90 16.36 2.78
N ALA A 627 -3.83 15.49 3.17
CA ALA A 627 -3.87 14.88 4.51
C ALA A 627 -2.82 13.78 4.68
N SER A 628 -2.25 13.27 3.58
CA SER A 628 -1.17 12.28 3.60
C SER A 628 0.18 12.85 4.04
N TRP A 629 0.29 14.18 4.14
CA TRP A 629 1.43 14.89 4.72
C TRP A 629 0.91 15.71 5.88
N ILE A 630 1.31 15.40 7.11
CA ILE A 630 0.89 16.08 8.32
C ILE A 630 2.10 16.79 8.91
N LYS A 631 2.00 18.10 9.12
CA LYS A 631 3.00 18.86 9.86
C LYS A 631 2.49 19.12 11.28
N ASP A 632 3.32 18.77 12.25
CA ASP A 632 3.11 19.06 13.66
C ASP A 632 4.29 19.92 14.14
N LYS A 633 3.99 21.12 14.63
CA LYS A 633 5.03 22.05 15.05
C LYS A 633 5.28 21.88 16.54
N ILE A 634 6.55 21.96 16.93
CA ILE A 634 6.89 22.16 18.33
C ILE A 634 6.52 23.60 18.69
N TRP A 635 5.71 23.73 19.75
CA TRP A 635 5.32 25.01 20.30
C TRP A 635 5.94 25.16 21.68
N ASN A 636 6.58 26.31 21.91
CA ASN A 636 7.02 26.72 23.23
C ASN A 636 5.89 27.42 23.97
N THR A 637 5.94 27.43 25.29
CA THR A 637 5.04 28.19 26.15
C THR A 637 5.80 29.28 26.88
N GLN A 638 5.14 30.40 27.13
CA GLN A 638 5.68 31.49 27.94
C GLN A 638 4.53 32.07 28.74
N GLU A 639 4.68 32.11 30.07
CA GLU A 639 3.87 32.96 30.94
C GLU A 639 4.18 34.44 30.64
N ALA A 640 3.17 35.30 30.51
CA ALA A 640 3.37 36.71 30.19
C ALA A 640 2.30 37.59 30.86
N VAL A 641 2.71 38.81 31.21
CA VAL A 641 1.84 39.82 31.82
C VAL A 641 1.21 40.69 30.75
N ILE A 642 -0.09 40.94 30.85
CA ILE A 642 -0.81 41.83 29.94
C ILE A 642 -0.50 43.29 30.32
N GLY A 643 0.22 44.01 29.46
CA GLY A 643 0.53 45.43 29.63
C GLY A 643 -0.38 46.37 28.83
N GLY A 644 -1.19 45.84 27.91
CA GLY A 644 -2.13 46.63 27.14
C GLY A 644 -2.94 45.80 26.15
N TRP A 645 -3.88 46.45 25.45
CA TRP A 645 -4.62 45.83 24.37
C TRP A 645 -4.92 46.82 23.25
N ARG A 646 -5.24 46.30 22.06
CA ARG A 646 -5.65 47.08 20.89
C ARG A 646 -7.02 46.65 20.41
N GLN A 647 -7.79 47.60 19.91
CA GLN A 647 -9.09 47.35 19.30
C GLN A 647 -8.95 46.56 17.99
N GLY A 648 -9.88 45.65 17.73
CA GLY A 648 -9.92 44.87 16.49
C GLY A 648 -10.34 45.71 15.27
N GLU A 649 -9.92 45.27 14.08
CA GLU A 649 -10.35 45.82 12.79
C GLU A 649 -11.37 44.88 12.11
N GLY A 650 -12.18 45.40 11.18
CA GLY A 650 -13.18 44.61 10.43
C GLY A 650 -14.33 44.06 11.30
N GLY A 651 -14.60 42.74 11.22
CA GLY A 651 -15.68 42.08 11.97
C GLY A 651 -15.50 42.03 13.49
N ARG A 652 -14.39 42.54 14.03
CA ARG A 652 -14.05 42.60 15.47
C ARG A 652 -13.95 44.02 16.02
N THR A 653 -14.52 45.00 15.32
CA THR A 653 -14.45 46.43 15.67
C THR A 653 -14.99 46.79 17.06
N SER A 654 -15.82 45.97 17.68
CA SER A 654 -16.36 46.23 19.03
C SER A 654 -15.52 45.64 20.18
N GLY A 655 -14.46 44.89 19.91
CA GLY A 655 -13.72 44.08 20.90
C GLY A 655 -12.19 44.23 20.87
N ILE A 656 -11.53 43.42 21.70
CA ILE A 656 -10.06 43.29 21.71
C ILE A 656 -9.63 42.59 20.42
N GLY A 657 -8.73 43.21 19.67
CA GLY A 657 -8.07 42.65 18.50
C GLY A 657 -6.74 41.98 18.82
N ALA A 658 -5.98 42.53 19.76
CA ALA A 658 -4.73 41.94 20.24
C ALA A 658 -4.40 42.40 21.67
N LEU A 659 -3.69 41.55 22.42
CA LEU A 659 -3.06 41.90 23.68
C LEU A 659 -1.59 42.25 23.45
N LEU A 660 -1.06 43.19 24.23
CA LEU A 660 0.36 43.49 24.33
C LEU A 660 0.89 42.84 25.59
N LEU A 661 1.91 42.01 25.42
CA LEU A 661 2.45 41.17 26.47
C LEU A 661 3.86 41.63 26.84
N GLY A 662 4.21 41.45 28.10
CA GLY A 662 5.59 41.64 28.56
C GLY A 662 5.94 40.71 29.70
N VAL A 663 7.24 40.51 29.87
CA VAL A 663 7.82 39.77 31.00
C VAL A 663 8.41 40.79 31.97
N PRO A 664 8.13 40.71 33.28
CA PRO A 664 8.67 41.65 34.26
C PRO A 664 10.20 41.76 34.20
N GLY A 665 10.69 43.00 34.24
CA GLY A 665 12.09 43.35 34.41
C GLY A 665 12.26 44.39 35.53
N PRO A 666 13.50 44.86 35.79
CA PRO A 666 13.80 45.77 36.89
C PRO A 666 13.09 47.14 36.78
N ASP A 667 12.87 47.63 35.55
CA ASP A 667 12.34 48.97 35.27
C ASP A 667 10.92 48.95 34.65
N GLY A 668 10.23 47.81 34.71
CA GLY A 668 8.90 47.61 34.10
C GLY A 668 8.83 46.34 33.25
N LEU A 669 7.74 46.18 32.48
CA LEU A 669 7.56 45.04 31.59
C LEU A 669 8.50 45.14 30.38
N GLN A 670 9.33 44.14 30.16
CA GLN A 670 10.06 43.94 28.90
C GLN A 670 9.05 43.49 27.84
N PHE A 671 8.83 44.32 26.82
CA PHE A 671 7.81 44.05 25.81
C PHE A 671 8.14 42.73 25.07
N ALA A 672 7.24 41.73 25.14
CA ALA A 672 7.40 40.40 24.54
C ALA A 672 6.71 40.28 23.16
N GLY A 673 5.94 41.29 22.78
CA GLY A 673 5.21 41.36 21.51
C GLY A 673 3.70 41.36 21.68
N ARG A 674 2.98 41.26 20.57
CA ARG A 674 1.51 41.27 20.55
C ARG A 674 0.93 39.92 20.16
N VAL A 675 -0.20 39.55 20.75
CA VAL A 675 -0.95 38.32 20.42
C VAL A 675 -2.38 38.65 20.01
N GLY A 676 -2.79 38.20 18.82
CA GLY A 676 -4.13 38.47 18.25
C GLY A 676 -4.91 37.22 17.83
N THR A 677 -4.37 36.03 18.08
CA THR A 677 -4.94 34.72 17.71
C THR A 677 -5.03 33.82 18.95
N GLY A 678 -5.81 32.74 18.87
CA GLY A 678 -5.99 31.80 20.00
C GLY A 678 -7.14 32.17 20.96
N PHE A 679 -7.95 33.18 20.61
CA PHE A 679 -9.10 33.58 21.42
C PHE A 679 -10.42 33.11 20.85
N THR A 680 -11.34 32.71 21.72
CA THR A 680 -12.77 32.65 21.43
C THR A 680 -13.44 34.02 21.64
N GLU A 681 -14.59 34.28 21.01
CA GLU A 681 -15.33 35.54 21.22
C GLU A 681 -15.73 35.75 22.69
N LYS A 682 -16.09 34.66 23.38
CA LYS A 682 -16.44 34.67 24.80
C LYS A 682 -15.24 35.09 25.66
N GLU A 683 -14.04 34.62 25.35
CA GLU A 683 -12.82 35.00 26.06
C GLU A 683 -12.46 36.46 25.82
N LEU A 684 -12.57 36.96 24.57
CA LEU A 684 -12.33 38.37 24.27
C LEU A 684 -13.29 39.27 25.06
N ALA A 685 -14.58 38.91 25.13
CA ALA A 685 -15.56 39.64 25.91
C ALA A 685 -15.25 39.61 27.43
N LYS A 686 -14.78 38.48 27.95
CA LYS A 686 -14.36 38.33 29.35
C LYS A 686 -13.13 39.17 29.65
N LEU A 687 -12.10 39.08 28.81
CA LEU A 687 -10.86 39.85 28.92
C LEU A 687 -11.15 41.36 28.90
N LYS A 688 -12.02 41.83 28.00
CA LYS A 688 -12.42 43.24 27.94
C LYS A 688 -13.04 43.74 29.25
N LYS A 689 -13.89 42.93 29.89
CA LYS A 689 -14.49 43.27 31.20
C LYS A 689 -13.45 43.29 32.32
N MET A 690 -12.50 42.34 32.32
CA MET A 690 -11.44 42.25 33.34
C MET A 690 -10.39 43.35 33.20
N LEU A 691 -10.08 43.76 31.97
CA LEU A 691 -9.07 44.78 31.68
C LEU A 691 -9.60 46.21 31.84
N ALA A 692 -10.91 46.44 31.70
CA ALA A 692 -11.54 47.76 31.87
C ALA A 692 -11.20 48.48 33.20
N PRO A 693 -11.28 47.84 34.39
CA PRO A 693 -10.90 48.49 35.65
C PRO A 693 -9.38 48.68 35.83
N LEU A 694 -8.58 48.08 34.96
CA LEU A 694 -7.11 48.15 35.01
C LEU A 694 -6.55 49.25 34.11
N HIS A 695 -7.38 50.04 33.44
CA HIS A 695 -6.91 51.11 32.55
C HIS A 695 -5.96 52.08 33.27
N THR A 696 -4.91 52.49 32.55
CA THR A 696 -3.92 53.46 33.02
C THR A 696 -3.43 54.32 31.85
N GLU A 697 -3.04 55.56 32.13
CA GLU A 697 -2.42 56.48 31.17
C GLU A 697 -0.90 56.23 31.06
N GLU A 698 -0.30 55.64 32.09
CA GLU A 698 1.14 55.32 32.12
C GLU A 698 1.44 53.97 31.47
N SER A 699 2.46 53.92 30.63
CA SER A 699 2.89 52.67 30.00
C SER A 699 3.55 51.76 31.03
N PRO A 700 3.14 50.48 31.17
CA PRO A 700 3.79 49.54 32.09
C PRO A 700 5.09 48.94 31.51
N PHE A 701 5.48 49.32 30.29
CA PHE A 701 6.66 48.78 29.61
C PHE A 701 7.91 49.60 29.95
N ASP A 702 9.04 48.90 30.13
CA ASP A 702 10.35 49.48 30.48
C ASP A 702 10.90 50.44 29.39
N LYS A 703 10.53 50.19 28.14
CA LYS A 703 10.90 50.98 26.97
C LYS A 703 9.67 51.39 26.18
N PRO A 704 9.71 52.55 25.49
CA PRO A 704 8.67 52.94 24.56
C PRO A 704 8.39 51.84 23.52
N LEU A 705 7.12 51.52 23.33
CA LEU A 705 6.70 50.54 22.33
C LEU A 705 7.11 50.98 20.91
N PRO A 706 7.45 50.04 20.00
CA PRO A 706 7.66 50.35 18.59
C PRO A 706 6.45 51.09 18.01
N LYS A 707 6.68 52.06 17.10
CA LYS A 707 5.63 52.93 16.55
C LYS A 707 4.39 52.20 16.02
N LEU A 708 4.59 51.01 15.43
CA LEU A 708 3.52 50.18 14.87
C LEU A 708 2.65 49.51 15.95
N ASP A 709 3.24 49.22 17.11
CA ASP A 709 2.57 48.57 18.25
C ASP A 709 1.94 49.58 19.20
N ALA A 710 2.53 50.77 19.32
CA ALA A 710 2.01 51.88 20.13
C ALA A 710 0.71 52.50 19.58
N LYS A 711 0.43 52.36 18.28
CA LYS A 711 -0.74 53.00 17.65
C LYS A 711 -2.05 52.36 18.12
N GLY A 712 -2.89 53.16 18.80
CA GLY A 712 -4.23 52.74 19.23
C GLY A 712 -4.21 51.71 20.36
N VAL A 713 -3.16 51.72 21.18
CA VAL A 713 -3.06 50.91 22.39
C VAL A 713 -3.82 51.54 23.53
N THR A 714 -4.47 50.70 24.33
CA THR A 714 -5.02 51.03 25.64
C THR A 714 -4.18 50.31 26.67
N PHE A 715 -3.43 51.06 27.49
CA PHE A 715 -2.56 50.48 28.52
C PHE A 715 -3.38 50.01 29.72
N VAL A 716 -2.89 48.97 30.39
CA VAL A 716 -3.48 48.46 31.63
C VAL A 716 -2.39 48.27 32.68
N ARG A 717 -2.77 48.35 33.96
CA ARG A 717 -1.89 47.97 35.06
C ARG A 717 -1.49 46.50 34.90
N PRO A 718 -0.20 46.15 35.10
CA PRO A 718 0.36 44.84 34.78
C PRO A 718 -0.01 43.80 35.85
N GLU A 719 -1.31 43.53 36.02
CA GLU A 719 -1.85 42.68 37.09
C GLU A 719 -2.28 41.28 36.61
N LEU A 720 -2.55 41.12 35.31
CA LEU A 720 -3.08 39.86 34.77
C LEU A 720 -2.00 39.07 34.03
N VAL A 721 -1.78 37.84 34.50
CA VAL A 721 -0.92 36.86 33.85
C VAL A 721 -1.76 35.97 32.93
N GLY A 722 -1.20 35.65 31.77
CA GLY A 722 -1.68 34.55 30.96
C GLY A 722 -0.56 33.84 30.26
N GLU A 723 -0.92 32.79 29.55
CA GLU A 723 0.02 31.93 28.88
C GLU A 723 -0.17 32.07 27.37
N VAL A 724 0.95 32.15 26.67
CA VAL A 724 1.00 32.10 25.22
C VAL A 724 1.81 30.92 24.76
N ARG A 725 1.37 30.29 23.68
CA ARG A 725 2.24 29.44 22.88
C ARG A 725 2.90 30.28 21.79
N TYR A 726 4.13 29.96 21.44
CA TYR A 726 4.89 30.66 20.41
C TYR A 726 5.85 29.70 19.70
N SER A 727 6.34 30.07 18.53
CA SER A 727 7.26 29.22 17.77
C SER A 727 8.69 29.36 18.30
N GLU A 728 9.21 30.59 18.35
CA GLU A 728 10.57 30.88 18.82
C GLU A 728 10.67 32.27 19.45
N ARG A 729 11.72 32.48 20.24
CA ARG A 729 12.07 33.79 20.81
C ARG A 729 13.15 34.43 19.95
N THR A 730 12.91 35.65 19.47
CA THR A 730 13.91 36.41 18.70
C THR A 730 15.02 36.93 19.60
N SER A 731 16.15 37.35 19.00
CA SER A 731 17.29 37.92 19.72
C SER A 731 16.97 39.22 20.48
N ASP A 732 15.90 39.93 20.09
CA ASP A 732 15.39 41.12 20.78
C ASP A 732 14.25 40.81 21.76
N HIS A 733 14.14 39.56 22.22
CA HIS A 733 13.17 39.08 23.21
C HIS A 733 11.70 39.21 22.77
N ARG A 734 11.40 38.92 21.50
CA ARG A 734 10.02 38.87 20.97
C ARG A 734 9.57 37.44 20.76
N LEU A 735 8.30 37.19 21.02
CA LEU A 735 7.65 35.92 20.69
C LEU A 735 7.21 35.91 19.24
N ARG A 736 7.67 34.92 18.46
CA ARG A 736 7.27 34.72 17.05
C ARG A 736 6.03 33.83 16.97
N GLN A 737 5.08 34.22 16.11
CA GLN A 737 3.78 33.54 15.92
C GLN A 737 3.03 33.23 17.24
N PRO A 738 2.91 34.19 18.18
CA PRO A 738 2.28 33.91 19.45
C PRO A 738 0.77 33.67 19.27
N SER A 739 0.24 32.72 20.05
CA SER A 739 -1.17 32.40 20.13
C SER A 739 -1.57 32.26 21.60
N TRP A 740 -2.66 32.91 21.98
CA TRP A 740 -3.14 32.92 23.35
C TRP A 740 -3.63 31.53 23.76
N ARG A 741 -3.23 31.08 24.96
CA ARG A 741 -3.71 29.82 25.55
C ARG A 741 -4.73 30.05 26.66
N GLY A 742 -4.61 31.14 27.40
CA GLY A 742 -5.54 31.44 28.49
C GLY A 742 -4.95 32.36 29.55
N LEU A 743 -5.80 32.83 30.46
CA LEU A 743 -5.35 33.48 31.69
C LEU A 743 -4.83 32.42 32.68
N ARG A 744 -3.83 32.80 33.48
CA ARG A 744 -3.26 32.01 34.57
C ARG A 744 -3.56 32.70 35.90
N PRO A 745 -4.80 32.56 36.44
CA PRO A 745 -5.18 33.21 37.69
C PRO A 745 -4.46 32.63 38.91
N ASP A 746 -3.77 31.50 38.72
CA ASP A 746 -2.90 30.83 39.68
C ASP A 746 -1.52 31.48 39.83
N LYS A 747 -1.19 32.47 38.99
CA LYS A 747 0.11 33.14 38.94
C LYS A 747 0.01 34.63 39.21
N THR A 748 1.00 35.17 39.91
CA THR A 748 1.16 36.63 40.07
C THR A 748 2.22 37.17 39.10
N PRO A 749 2.15 38.45 38.70
CA PRO A 749 3.09 39.04 37.75
C PRO A 749 4.57 38.86 38.12
N ASP A 750 4.92 38.92 39.40
CA ASP A 750 6.27 38.75 39.93
C ASP A 750 6.84 37.33 39.81
N GLU A 751 5.99 36.32 39.59
CA GLU A 751 6.41 34.94 39.31
C GLU A 751 6.75 34.70 37.84
N VAL A 752 6.42 35.66 36.96
CA VAL A 752 6.63 35.53 35.52
C VAL A 752 8.08 35.85 35.17
N VAL A 753 8.79 34.85 34.66
CA VAL A 753 10.16 34.99 34.15
C VAL A 753 10.25 34.44 32.72
N TRP A 754 11.30 34.80 32.01
CA TRP A 754 11.59 34.16 30.72
C TRP A 754 11.86 32.67 30.91
N GLU A 755 11.07 31.84 30.25
CA GLU A 755 11.25 30.37 30.19
C GLU A 755 12.43 29.98 29.26
#